data_AF-A0A4P5VRS5-F1
#
_entry.id   AF-A0A4P5VRS5-F1
#
_cell.length_a   1.000
_cell.length_b   1.000
_cell.length_c   1.000
_cell.angle_alpha   90.00
_cell.angle_beta   90.00
_cell.angle_gamma   90.00
#
_symmetry.space_group_name_H-M   'P 1'
#
loop_
_entity.id
_entity.type
_entity.pdbx_description
1 polymer ?
#
loop_
_entity_poly.entity_id
_entity_poly.type
_entity_poly.pdbx_seq_one_letter_code
_entity_poly.pdbx_strand_id
1 'polypeptide(L)'
;MVLLVGLLACETEPADSGPAAEEAHYWDGLEVPLDPFRLMLEVQVDTSPAAHLASISTVPLLAAWPQREGGAALLDARYRLADDFSCLDAAPFVDVLDGADRHGRCAEGLVELDRTHLANRETILAVVDEPAMSRLSVLLEGGRVRSANTDLLTGNPFDWLRLCEDEVLLASDGVPATLLVADGAGGWFGVAGSWLVRWDGAGAVVSELPLPEASAALVASGGRAWASSRTGLVRDDGIFADLVGVRGMVSDGGGGVFAVVQDAALAVGADGALGDPVPVTGATGPIARDERSGRLYVAVDEGIAVVSGGAEIDRYAVEGVIDVAVNGSSEISVLDASGAVHVFVDETSLSGPTPLRAWVATFIENPRQVATIVDCSGTDEGMVERLDRAIANRSWLDDVPASVALAVSPASAAHAKRCKVTDELVEVTTGGRVTPGVLFHDPPDCSDQRCLDAGVAADLKLITELGIAPQWMSGAAGWDAGGDWVLALAALDMPAVHAFVGLTALPTIGYDDPRAKDALPWAGEAEVAPWRARDATTAGVDDPEGVLALLPGSTMSVFNLAGCPGLLQAECRLLALGGGDAVAEDDLAVADLLLHRAAAHRSESGGDTWYFHLPAIEEFDYTDGCSHDGDRWTGEGCEAGLLQGWLVDVQERLVMAEVVAWSAP
;
A
#
# COMPACT_ATOMS: atom_id res chain seq x y z
N MET A 1 8.22 -25.88 -81.06
CA MET A 1 9.65 -25.62 -81.36
C MET A 1 9.93 -24.16 -81.10
N VAL A 2 10.17 -23.78 -79.85
CA VAL A 2 10.71 -22.47 -79.40
C VAL A 2 11.49 -22.74 -78.11
N LEU A 3 12.66 -22.11 -78.01
CA LEU A 3 13.80 -22.37 -77.13
C LEU A 3 13.57 -22.09 -75.63
N LEU A 4 14.22 -22.92 -74.80
CA LEU A 4 14.69 -22.59 -73.45
C LEU A 4 15.93 -21.69 -73.54
N VAL A 5 15.96 -20.61 -72.76
CA VAL A 5 17.18 -19.92 -72.33
C VAL A 5 17.10 -19.82 -70.81
N GLY A 6 18.07 -20.43 -70.13
CA GLY A 6 18.23 -20.35 -68.69
C GLY A 6 18.94 -19.07 -68.26
N LEU A 7 18.63 -18.64 -67.04
CA LEU A 7 19.47 -17.77 -66.23
C LEU A 7 19.66 -18.45 -64.87
N LEU A 8 20.93 -18.75 -64.59
CA LEU A 8 21.46 -19.15 -63.30
C LEU A 8 21.40 -17.93 -62.38
N ALA A 9 20.69 -18.03 -61.25
CA ALA A 9 20.91 -17.19 -60.09
C ALA A 9 21.56 -18.06 -59.01
N CYS A 10 22.74 -17.66 -58.55
CA CYS A 10 23.33 -18.20 -57.33
C CYS A 10 22.48 -17.73 -56.16
N GLU A 11 21.75 -18.64 -55.53
CA GLU A 11 21.24 -18.44 -54.18
C GLU A 11 22.43 -18.55 -53.23
N THR A 12 22.89 -17.41 -52.71
CA THR A 12 23.64 -17.39 -51.45
C THR A 12 22.62 -17.60 -50.34
N GLU A 13 22.70 -18.75 -49.66
CA GLU A 13 21.99 -18.97 -48.41
C GLU A 13 22.24 -17.77 -47.47
N PRO A 14 21.19 -17.19 -46.84
CA PRO A 14 21.40 -16.21 -45.80
C PRO A 14 22.20 -16.88 -44.69
N ALA A 15 23.27 -16.21 -44.25
CA ALA A 15 24.04 -16.65 -43.10
C ALA A 15 23.06 -16.83 -41.93
N ASP A 16 23.00 -18.06 -41.42
CA ASP A 16 22.29 -18.43 -40.21
C ASP A 16 22.98 -17.71 -39.05
N SER A 17 22.61 -16.44 -38.83
CA SER A 17 22.89 -15.73 -37.59
C SER A 17 21.99 -16.36 -36.56
N GLY A 18 22.46 -17.45 -35.95
CA GLY A 18 21.86 -17.98 -34.73
C GLY A 18 21.64 -16.82 -33.75
N PRO A 19 20.61 -16.90 -32.88
CA PRO A 19 20.32 -15.84 -31.93
C PRO A 19 21.63 -15.47 -31.24
N ALA A 20 22.00 -14.19 -31.29
CA ALA A 20 23.13 -13.70 -30.51
C ALA A 20 22.92 -14.20 -29.08
N ALA A 21 23.92 -14.87 -28.52
CA ALA A 21 23.83 -15.27 -27.13
C ALA A 21 23.52 -14.01 -26.34
N GLU A 22 22.35 -13.97 -25.67
CA GLU A 22 22.04 -12.89 -24.75
C GLU A 22 23.23 -12.77 -23.79
N GLU A 23 23.79 -11.56 -23.70
CA GLU A 23 24.85 -11.30 -22.73
C GLU A 23 24.28 -11.61 -21.34
N ALA A 24 24.96 -12.50 -20.62
CA ALA A 24 24.56 -12.83 -19.26
C ALA A 24 24.72 -11.57 -18.40
N HIS A 25 23.61 -11.12 -17.80
CA HIS A 25 23.61 -9.99 -16.89
C HIS A 25 24.21 -10.38 -15.54
N TYR A 26 24.73 -9.41 -14.78
CA TYR A 26 25.34 -9.74 -13.48
C TYR A 26 24.34 -10.31 -12.46
N TRP A 27 23.05 -10.02 -12.62
CA TRP A 27 21.98 -10.54 -11.78
C TRP A 27 21.46 -11.92 -12.22
N ASP A 28 21.92 -12.45 -13.35
CA ASP A 28 21.52 -13.78 -13.79
C ASP A 28 22.12 -14.87 -12.89
N GLY A 29 21.26 -15.60 -12.17
CA GLY A 29 21.65 -16.71 -11.31
C GLY A 29 22.01 -16.32 -9.87
N LEU A 30 21.74 -15.08 -9.46
CA LEU A 30 21.73 -14.69 -8.06
C LEU A 30 20.40 -15.16 -7.43
N GLU A 31 20.49 -15.89 -6.32
CA GLU A 31 19.34 -16.50 -5.65
C GLU A 31 19.47 -16.26 -4.15
N VAL A 32 18.60 -15.41 -3.62
CA VAL A 32 18.53 -15.09 -2.19
C VAL A 32 17.28 -15.76 -1.63
N PRO A 33 17.40 -16.65 -0.63
CA PRO A 33 16.23 -17.31 -0.06
C PRO A 33 15.29 -16.29 0.58
N LEU A 34 13.98 -16.53 0.45
CA LEU A 34 12.96 -15.76 1.16
C LEU A 34 13.22 -15.82 2.67
N ASP A 35 13.16 -14.66 3.31
CA ASP A 35 13.40 -14.54 4.74
C ASP A 35 12.06 -14.64 5.52
N PRO A 36 11.93 -15.60 6.45
CA PRO A 36 10.71 -15.74 7.27
C PRO A 36 10.50 -14.60 8.28
N PHE A 37 11.48 -13.69 8.45
CA PHE A 37 11.41 -12.60 9.41
C PHE A 37 12.36 -11.43 9.05
N ARG A 38 12.21 -10.87 7.84
CA ARG A 38 13.05 -9.75 7.39
C ARG A 38 12.62 -8.46 8.08
N LEU A 39 13.57 -7.71 8.64
CA LEU A 39 13.33 -6.35 9.10
C LEU A 39 13.15 -5.42 7.90
N MET A 40 11.98 -4.77 7.80
CA MET A 40 11.66 -3.80 6.75
C MET A 40 11.94 -2.37 7.18
N LEU A 41 11.47 -2.02 8.39
CA LEU A 41 11.47 -0.65 8.89
C LEU A 41 11.70 -0.65 10.39
N GLU A 42 12.40 0.38 10.85
CA GLU A 42 12.53 0.73 12.26
C GLU A 42 12.08 2.18 12.43
N VAL A 43 11.14 2.40 13.35
CA VAL A 43 10.53 3.72 13.57
C VAL A 43 10.52 4.02 15.05
N GLN A 44 11.18 5.11 15.43
CA GLN A 44 11.12 5.60 16.81
C GLN A 44 9.76 6.23 17.06
N VAL A 45 9.01 5.69 18.03
CA VAL A 45 7.77 6.32 18.49
C VAL A 45 8.13 7.14 19.72
N ASP A 46 7.91 8.45 19.64
CA ASP A 46 8.33 9.44 20.66
C ASP A 46 7.40 9.43 21.89
N THR A 47 7.07 8.24 22.38
CA THR A 47 6.17 8.01 23.50
C THR A 47 6.95 7.39 24.65
N SER A 48 6.94 8.09 25.77
CA SER A 48 7.56 7.64 27.02
C SER A 48 6.62 6.69 27.78
N PRO A 49 7.08 5.47 28.08
CA PRO A 49 7.23 4.42 27.07
C PRO A 49 5.85 4.05 26.48
N ALA A 50 5.73 4.01 25.14
CA ALA A 50 4.67 3.22 24.50
C ALA A 50 4.63 1.83 25.14
N ALA A 51 3.43 1.35 25.40
CA ALA A 51 3.23 0.09 26.10
C ALA A 51 2.41 -0.92 25.30
N HIS A 52 1.79 -0.46 24.21
CA HIS A 52 0.81 -1.22 23.48
C HIS A 52 0.87 -0.93 21.99
N LEU A 53 0.57 -1.96 21.20
CA LEU A 53 0.37 -1.91 19.76
C LEU A 53 -1.02 -2.41 19.38
N ALA A 54 -1.61 -1.81 18.35
CA ALA A 54 -2.79 -2.34 17.69
C ALA A 54 -2.66 -2.14 16.18
N SER A 55 -2.73 -3.24 15.43
CA SER A 55 -2.90 -3.16 13.99
C SER A 55 -4.34 -2.79 13.66
N ILE A 56 -4.49 -1.87 12.72
CA ILE A 56 -5.78 -1.56 12.09
C ILE A 56 -5.83 -2.39 10.81
N SER A 57 -6.91 -3.12 10.59
CA SER A 57 -7.02 -4.11 9.51
C SER A 57 -7.72 -3.56 8.27
N THR A 58 -8.50 -2.48 8.40
CA THR A 58 -9.16 -1.80 7.27
C THR A 58 -8.19 -1.04 6.38
N VAL A 59 -7.10 -0.57 6.99
CA VAL A 59 -6.01 0.20 6.39
C VAL A 59 -4.73 -0.20 7.10
N PRO A 60 -3.57 -0.29 6.42
CA PRO A 60 -2.30 -0.75 7.03
C PRO A 60 -1.69 0.25 8.01
N LEU A 61 -2.43 0.59 9.06
CA LEU A 61 -2.01 1.51 10.10
C LEU A 61 -1.65 0.72 11.35
N LEU A 62 -0.75 1.30 12.12
CA LEU A 62 -0.40 0.80 13.45
C LEU A 62 -0.62 1.91 14.46
N ALA A 63 -1.40 1.61 15.50
CA ALA A 63 -1.50 2.47 16.66
C ALA A 63 -0.48 2.03 17.71
N ALA A 64 0.28 2.99 18.23
CA ALA A 64 1.18 2.82 19.37
C ALA A 64 0.83 3.86 20.44
N TRP A 65 0.64 3.45 21.70
CA TRP A 65 0.26 4.39 22.76
C TRP A 65 0.93 4.08 24.10
N PRO A 66 1.18 5.10 24.93
CA PRO A 66 1.79 4.94 26.24
C PRO A 66 0.79 4.38 27.26
N GLN A 67 1.34 3.80 28.33
CA GLN A 67 0.55 3.32 29.47
C GLN A 67 0.02 4.45 30.37
N ARG A 68 0.62 5.64 30.32
CA ARG A 68 0.28 6.80 31.18
C ARG A 68 0.54 8.11 30.45
N GLU A 69 -0.49 8.96 30.39
CA GLU A 69 -0.48 10.32 29.80
C GLU A 69 0.05 10.39 28.35
N GLY A 70 -0.75 10.93 27.44
CA GLY A 70 -0.37 11.09 26.03
C GLY A 70 -1.37 10.41 25.09
N GLY A 71 -1.52 10.98 23.90
CA GLY A 71 -2.33 10.39 22.83
C GLY A 71 -1.72 9.12 22.26
N ALA A 72 -2.34 8.58 21.22
CA ALA A 72 -1.77 7.46 20.47
C ALA A 72 -1.08 8.00 19.22
N ALA A 73 0.10 7.48 18.93
CA ALA A 73 0.76 7.64 17.65
C ALA A 73 0.10 6.67 16.66
N LEU A 74 -0.40 7.18 15.54
CA LEU A 74 -0.82 6.39 14.40
C LEU A 74 0.30 6.44 13.36
N LEU A 75 1.00 5.32 13.24
CA LEU A 75 1.93 5.12 12.15
C LEU A 75 1.11 4.87 10.89
N ASP A 76 1.36 5.66 9.86
CA ASP A 76 0.60 5.58 8.62
C ASP A 76 0.90 4.29 7.83
N ALA A 77 0.37 4.16 6.61
CA ALA A 77 0.66 3.02 5.74
C ALA A 77 2.17 2.80 5.54
N ARG A 78 3.02 3.81 5.69
CA ARG A 78 4.47 3.72 5.51
C ARG A 78 5.20 3.51 6.83
N TYR A 79 4.43 3.29 7.89
CA TYR A 79 4.85 3.28 9.27
C TYR A 79 5.52 4.59 9.73
N ARG A 80 5.18 5.74 9.12
CA ARG A 80 5.81 7.01 9.50
C ARG A 80 4.91 7.84 10.39
N LEU A 81 5.54 8.67 11.22
CA LEU A 81 4.91 9.68 12.05
C LEU A 81 5.23 11.05 11.48
N ALA A 82 4.24 11.95 11.44
CA ALA A 82 4.52 13.36 11.19
C ALA A 82 5.03 13.98 12.49
N ASP A 83 6.00 14.89 12.40
CA ASP A 83 6.54 15.57 13.59
C ASP A 83 5.52 16.55 14.21
N ASP A 84 4.56 17.05 13.42
CA ASP A 84 3.48 17.95 13.83
C ASP A 84 2.30 17.89 12.83
N PHE A 85 1.27 18.70 13.06
CA PHE A 85 0.17 18.92 12.11
C PHE A 85 0.59 19.76 10.89
N SER A 86 -0.08 19.55 9.77
CA SER A 86 0.03 20.41 8.59
C SER A 86 -1.21 21.29 8.42
N CYS A 87 -1.05 22.48 7.83
CA CYS A 87 -2.18 23.35 7.49
C CYS A 87 -2.33 23.47 5.97
N LEU A 88 -3.44 23.00 5.42
CA LEU A 88 -3.73 23.06 3.99
C LEU A 88 -4.75 24.14 3.67
N ASP A 89 -4.51 24.90 2.59
CA ASP A 89 -5.55 25.77 2.01
C ASP A 89 -6.60 24.90 1.35
N ALA A 90 -7.81 24.98 1.89
CA ALA A 90 -8.93 24.17 1.50
C ALA A 90 -9.70 24.78 0.31
N ALA A 91 -9.37 26.00 -0.11
CA ALA A 91 -10.03 26.69 -1.22
C ALA A 91 -10.06 25.91 -2.56
N PRO A 92 -9.08 25.05 -2.91
CA PRO A 92 -9.18 24.21 -4.10
C PRO A 92 -10.24 23.09 -3.99
N PHE A 93 -10.74 22.80 -2.78
CA PHE A 93 -11.57 21.64 -2.47
C PHE A 93 -12.95 22.00 -1.91
N VAL A 94 -13.48 23.18 -2.23
CA VAL A 94 -14.75 23.70 -1.66
C VAL A 94 -15.90 22.68 -1.76
N ASP A 95 -15.96 21.94 -2.87
CA ASP A 95 -17.01 20.94 -3.11
C ASP A 95 -16.90 19.71 -2.20
N VAL A 96 -15.72 19.43 -1.65
CA VAL A 96 -15.44 18.30 -0.74
C VAL A 96 -15.57 18.73 0.73
N LEU A 97 -15.59 20.04 1.03
CA LEU A 97 -15.48 20.59 2.39
C LEU A 97 -16.81 20.84 3.10
N ASP A 98 -17.96 20.61 2.46
CA ASP A 98 -19.25 20.86 3.10
C ASP A 98 -19.41 19.91 4.31
N GLY A 99 -19.26 20.46 5.53
CA GLY A 99 -19.29 19.70 6.78
C GLY A 99 -17.95 19.37 7.43
N ALA A 100 -16.79 19.74 6.85
CA ALA A 100 -15.50 19.56 7.52
C ALA A 100 -15.36 20.51 8.73
N ASP A 101 -15.01 19.97 9.89
CA ASP A 101 -14.80 20.76 11.09
C ASP A 101 -13.50 21.56 11.01
N ARG A 102 -13.60 22.88 10.83
CA ARG A 102 -12.46 23.82 10.78
C ARG A 102 -11.90 24.16 12.17
N HIS A 103 -11.72 23.13 12.99
CA HIS A 103 -11.21 23.23 14.35
C HIS A 103 -9.76 22.78 14.39
N GLY A 104 -8.91 23.52 15.11
CA GLY A 104 -7.47 23.24 15.20
C GLY A 104 -6.64 24.46 15.57
N ARG A 105 -5.32 24.31 15.44
CA ARG A 105 -4.27 25.32 15.58
C ARG A 105 -4.06 26.13 14.30
N CYS A 106 -4.53 25.65 13.15
CA CYS A 106 -4.43 26.37 11.87
C CYS A 106 -5.22 27.69 11.84
N ALA A 107 -4.79 28.61 10.98
CA ALA A 107 -5.47 29.90 10.77
C ALA A 107 -6.85 29.72 10.12
N GLU A 108 -7.74 30.72 10.29
CA GLU A 108 -9.07 30.72 9.67
C GLU A 108 -8.97 30.53 8.14
N GLY A 109 -9.73 29.56 7.61
CA GLY A 109 -9.73 29.21 6.19
C GLY A 109 -8.79 28.06 5.82
N LEU A 110 -7.91 27.63 6.73
CA LEU A 110 -7.06 26.45 6.56
C LEU A 110 -7.65 25.24 7.29
N VAL A 111 -7.32 24.04 6.80
CA VAL A 111 -7.66 22.76 7.43
C VAL A 111 -6.42 22.17 8.08
N GLU A 112 -6.56 21.77 9.34
CA GLU A 112 -5.54 21.05 10.09
C GLU A 112 -5.55 19.57 9.70
N LEU A 113 -4.41 19.06 9.23
CA LEU A 113 -4.17 17.67 8.91
C LEU A 113 -3.26 17.09 10.00
N ASP A 114 -3.88 16.44 11.00
CA ASP A 114 -3.19 15.71 12.06
C ASP A 114 -3.78 14.30 12.17
N ARG A 115 -3.24 13.39 11.36
CA ARG A 115 -3.73 12.00 11.25
C ARG A 115 -2.81 10.99 11.89
N THR A 116 -1.58 11.37 12.24
CA THR A 116 -0.61 10.50 12.93
C THR A 116 -0.66 10.63 14.44
N HIS A 117 -1.50 11.52 14.97
CA HIS A 117 -1.73 11.63 16.41
C HIS A 117 -3.22 11.62 16.72
N LEU A 118 -3.62 10.60 17.48
CA LEU A 118 -4.88 10.62 18.19
C LEU A 118 -4.69 11.48 19.45
N ALA A 119 -4.58 12.80 19.22
CA ALA A 119 -4.31 13.76 20.27
C ALA A 119 -5.47 13.78 21.26
N ASN A 120 -5.19 13.35 22.50
CA ASN A 120 -6.11 13.51 23.60
C ASN A 120 -5.38 14.06 24.83
N ARG A 121 -6.06 14.91 25.59
CA ARG A 121 -5.59 15.39 26.90
C ARG A 121 -5.70 14.32 27.99
N GLU A 122 -6.36 13.22 27.67
CA GLU A 122 -6.69 12.13 28.56
C GLU A 122 -5.94 10.86 28.18
N THR A 123 -5.67 10.01 29.17
CA THR A 123 -4.98 8.73 28.96
C THR A 123 -5.84 7.81 28.08
N ILE A 124 -5.25 7.28 27.02
CA ILE A 124 -5.85 6.23 26.20
C ILE A 124 -5.62 4.87 26.88
N LEU A 125 -6.70 4.11 27.08
CA LEU A 125 -6.68 2.78 27.69
C LEU A 125 -6.68 1.66 26.66
N ALA A 126 -7.35 1.86 25.52
CA ALA A 126 -7.37 0.90 24.43
C ALA A 126 -7.65 1.59 23.08
N VAL A 127 -7.08 1.02 22.02
CA VAL A 127 -7.39 1.35 20.63
C VAL A 127 -7.97 0.09 19.99
N VAL A 128 -9.15 0.20 19.40
CA VAL A 128 -9.97 -0.92 18.92
C VAL A 128 -10.35 -0.69 17.47
N ASP A 129 -9.90 -1.58 16.60
CA ASP A 129 -10.32 -1.62 15.21
C ASP A 129 -11.72 -2.25 15.08
N GLU A 130 -12.60 -1.64 14.28
CA GLU A 130 -13.96 -2.10 13.97
C GLU A 130 -14.17 -2.19 12.45
N PRO A 131 -13.65 -3.26 11.82
CA PRO A 131 -13.58 -3.32 10.36
C PRO A 131 -14.93 -3.30 9.66
N ALA A 132 -15.94 -3.94 10.27
CA ALA A 132 -17.30 -3.98 9.73
C ALA A 132 -17.98 -2.60 9.68
N MET A 133 -17.46 -1.63 10.42
CA MET A 133 -17.96 -0.25 10.48
C MET A 133 -16.97 0.75 9.86
N SER A 134 -15.85 0.26 9.31
CA SER A 134 -14.70 1.03 8.88
C SER A 134 -14.28 2.11 9.89
N ARG A 135 -14.19 1.75 11.17
CA ARG A 135 -14.01 2.69 12.27
C ARG A 135 -12.91 2.26 13.22
N LEU A 136 -12.21 3.23 13.77
CA LEU A 136 -11.30 3.06 14.90
C LEU A 136 -11.97 3.64 16.14
N SER A 137 -12.00 2.91 17.25
CA SER A 137 -12.52 3.40 18.53
C SER A 137 -11.43 3.46 19.58
N VAL A 138 -11.41 4.54 20.35
CA VAL A 138 -10.41 4.83 21.37
C VAL A 138 -11.10 4.92 22.73
N LEU A 139 -10.78 4.00 23.64
CA LEU A 139 -11.23 4.04 25.02
C LEU A 139 -10.34 4.99 25.83
N LEU A 140 -10.96 5.94 26.50
CA LEU A 140 -10.33 6.95 27.34
C LEU A 140 -10.50 6.64 28.82
N GLU A 141 -9.63 7.22 29.64
CA GLU A 141 -9.80 7.23 31.08
C GLU A 141 -11.18 7.81 31.46
N GLY A 142 -11.90 7.07 32.32
CA GLY A 142 -13.28 7.39 32.65
C GLY A 142 -14.33 6.72 31.76
N GLY A 143 -13.92 5.82 30.86
CA GLY A 143 -14.82 4.91 30.13
C GLY A 143 -15.47 5.54 28.90
N ARG A 144 -15.00 6.71 28.45
CA ARG A 144 -15.49 7.33 27.23
C ARG A 144 -14.85 6.70 26.01
N VAL A 145 -15.63 6.51 24.95
CA VAL A 145 -15.17 6.05 23.66
C VAL A 145 -15.37 7.16 22.65
N ARG A 146 -14.29 7.50 21.95
CA ARG A 146 -14.31 8.34 20.75
C ARG A 146 -13.98 7.48 19.56
N SER A 147 -14.45 7.87 18.39
CA SER A 147 -14.17 7.10 17.18
C SER A 147 -13.57 7.98 16.09
N ALA A 148 -12.80 7.37 15.19
CA ALA A 148 -12.30 7.96 13.96
C ALA A 148 -12.72 7.10 12.77
N ASN A 149 -12.98 7.74 11.63
CA ASN A 149 -13.23 7.02 10.38
C ASN A 149 -11.91 6.45 9.83
N THR A 150 -11.91 5.18 9.46
CA THR A 150 -10.74 4.52 8.82
C THR A 150 -10.94 4.29 7.33
N ASP A 151 -12.16 4.49 6.82
CA ASP A 151 -12.45 4.41 5.40
C ASP A 151 -12.19 5.75 4.70
N LEU A 152 -11.30 5.74 3.73
CA LEU A 152 -11.06 6.92 2.89
C LEU A 152 -12.22 7.16 1.90
N LEU A 153 -13.07 6.15 1.64
CA LEU A 153 -14.19 6.26 0.70
C LEU A 153 -15.46 6.83 1.35
N THR A 154 -15.56 6.77 2.67
CA THR A 154 -16.72 7.28 3.41
C THR A 154 -16.39 8.59 4.12
N GLY A 155 -17.40 9.44 4.32
CA GLY A 155 -17.23 10.71 5.01
C GLY A 155 -16.38 11.74 4.26
N ASN A 156 -15.88 12.73 5.00
CA ASN A 156 -15.00 13.76 4.46
C ASN A 156 -13.54 13.25 4.50
N PRO A 157 -12.77 13.27 3.39
CA PRO A 157 -11.36 12.84 3.40
C PRO A 157 -10.48 13.63 4.36
N PHE A 158 -10.83 14.88 4.67
CA PHE A 158 -10.09 15.68 5.65
C PHE A 158 -10.32 15.23 7.10
N ASP A 159 -11.39 14.47 7.37
CA ASP A 159 -11.68 13.89 8.69
C ASP A 159 -11.24 12.42 8.81
N TRP A 160 -10.62 11.86 7.76
CA TRP A 160 -10.03 10.51 7.82
C TRP A 160 -9.01 10.42 8.97
N LEU A 161 -9.14 9.39 9.82
CA LEU A 161 -8.39 9.15 11.07
C LEU A 161 -8.51 10.22 12.16
N ARG A 162 -9.35 11.23 11.96
CA ARG A 162 -9.62 12.24 12.98
C ARG A 162 -10.63 11.73 14.00
N LEU A 163 -10.37 11.91 15.29
CA LEU A 163 -11.34 11.57 16.33
C LEU A 163 -12.54 12.53 16.29
N CYS A 164 -13.73 11.97 16.10
CA CYS A 164 -15.00 12.67 16.21
C CYS A 164 -15.20 13.25 17.62
N GLU A 165 -15.92 14.37 17.73
CA GLU A 165 -16.28 14.97 19.03
C GLU A 165 -17.38 14.18 19.77
N ASP A 166 -18.15 13.37 19.05
CA ASP A 166 -19.16 12.51 19.65
C ASP A 166 -18.49 11.43 20.53
N GLU A 167 -18.90 11.38 21.80
CA GLU A 167 -18.37 10.43 22.78
C GLU A 167 -19.49 9.52 23.31
N VAL A 168 -19.20 8.23 23.44
CA VAL A 168 -20.08 7.25 24.10
C VAL A 168 -19.49 6.91 25.45
N LEU A 169 -20.27 7.01 26.53
CA LEU A 169 -19.83 6.59 27.86
C LEU A 169 -20.14 5.11 28.08
N LEU A 170 -19.10 4.30 28.25
CA LEU A 170 -19.19 2.88 28.59
C LEU A 170 -18.94 2.69 30.09
N ALA A 171 -20.01 2.38 30.80
CA ALA A 171 -19.98 2.06 32.23
C ALA A 171 -21.00 0.98 32.57
N SER A 172 -20.73 0.25 33.65
CA SER A 172 -21.64 -0.71 34.27
C SER A 172 -21.70 -0.41 35.77
N ASP A 173 -22.92 -0.23 36.31
CA ASP A 173 -23.14 0.20 37.70
C ASP A 173 -22.34 1.45 38.13
N GLY A 174 -22.10 2.36 37.17
CA GLY A 174 -21.30 3.57 37.39
C GLY A 174 -19.79 3.34 37.46
N VAL A 175 -19.33 2.11 37.22
CA VAL A 175 -17.91 1.77 37.05
C VAL A 175 -17.55 1.89 35.57
N PRO A 176 -16.59 2.76 35.20
CA PRO A 176 -16.14 2.89 33.82
C PRO A 176 -15.48 1.64 33.26
N ALA A 177 -15.58 1.44 31.95
CA ALA A 177 -14.79 0.43 31.25
C ALA A 177 -13.29 0.73 31.32
N THR A 178 -12.48 -0.33 31.47
CA THR A 178 -11.01 -0.27 31.54
C THR A 178 -10.31 -1.09 30.45
N LEU A 179 -11.05 -1.99 29.79
CA LEU A 179 -10.60 -2.78 28.62
C LEU A 179 -11.74 -2.77 27.61
N LEU A 180 -11.39 -2.82 26.31
CA LEU A 180 -12.36 -2.78 25.21
C LEU A 180 -11.88 -3.62 24.04
N VAL A 181 -12.79 -4.36 23.41
CA VAL A 181 -12.62 -5.01 22.10
C VAL A 181 -13.91 -4.90 21.29
N ALA A 182 -13.83 -4.92 19.97
CA ALA A 182 -15.00 -4.90 19.11
C ALA A 182 -15.78 -6.22 19.18
N ASP A 183 -17.12 -6.18 19.10
CA ASP A 183 -17.95 -7.39 19.06
C ASP A 183 -18.19 -7.94 17.64
N GLY A 184 -17.72 -7.21 16.62
CA GLY A 184 -17.89 -7.54 15.20
C GLY A 184 -19.27 -7.21 14.61
N ALA A 185 -20.20 -6.70 15.43
CA ALA A 185 -21.57 -6.36 15.05
C ALA A 185 -21.92 -4.87 15.32
N GLY A 186 -20.89 -4.02 15.47
CA GLY A 186 -21.04 -2.59 15.74
C GLY A 186 -21.27 -2.24 17.22
N GLY A 187 -21.03 -3.18 18.13
CA GLY A 187 -20.96 -2.96 19.57
C GLY A 187 -19.58 -3.31 20.14
N TRP A 188 -19.50 -3.38 21.46
CA TRP A 188 -18.25 -3.63 22.17
C TRP A 188 -18.40 -4.67 23.26
N PHE A 189 -17.32 -5.41 23.50
CA PHE A 189 -17.10 -6.08 24.77
C PHE A 189 -16.06 -5.31 25.57
N GLY A 190 -16.19 -5.29 26.88
CA GLY A 190 -15.19 -4.69 27.76
C GLY A 190 -15.30 -5.13 29.19
N VAL A 191 -14.37 -4.64 30.00
CA VAL A 191 -14.31 -4.96 31.43
C VAL A 191 -14.56 -3.69 32.22
N ALA A 192 -15.55 -3.73 33.11
CA ALA A 192 -15.89 -2.64 34.02
C ALA A 192 -15.84 -3.16 35.47
N GLY A 193 -14.72 -2.91 36.16
CA GLY A 193 -14.46 -3.45 37.50
C GLY A 193 -14.36 -4.97 37.49
N SER A 194 -15.33 -5.66 38.08
CA SER A 194 -15.40 -7.13 38.13
C SER A 194 -16.49 -7.70 37.21
N TRP A 195 -16.78 -7.01 36.10
CA TRP A 195 -17.79 -7.43 35.14
C TRP A 195 -17.18 -7.48 33.75
N LEU A 196 -17.47 -8.56 33.02
CA LEU A 196 -17.36 -8.62 31.57
C LEU A 196 -18.70 -8.15 31.01
N VAL A 197 -18.69 -7.09 30.23
CA VAL A 197 -19.89 -6.39 29.76
C VAL A 197 -19.88 -6.35 28.25
N ARG A 198 -21.06 -6.51 27.66
CA ARG A 198 -21.31 -6.21 26.25
C ARG A 198 -22.18 -4.97 26.16
N TRP A 199 -21.75 -4.00 25.35
CA TRP A 199 -22.53 -2.82 24.99
C TRP A 199 -22.92 -2.85 23.51
N ASP A 200 -24.05 -2.25 23.17
CA ASP A 200 -24.37 -1.92 21.78
C ASP A 200 -23.61 -0.66 21.31
N GLY A 201 -23.72 -0.31 20.04
CA GLY A 201 -23.05 0.87 19.46
C GLY A 201 -23.48 2.21 20.04
N ALA A 202 -24.55 2.27 20.83
CA ALA A 202 -25.00 3.46 21.55
C ALA A 202 -24.52 3.48 23.01
N GLY A 203 -23.77 2.46 23.44
CA GLY A 203 -23.27 2.31 24.81
C GLY A 203 -24.30 1.76 25.79
N ALA A 204 -25.43 1.20 25.31
CA ALA A 204 -26.38 0.54 26.18
C ALA A 204 -25.90 -0.86 26.54
N VAL A 205 -25.98 -1.23 27.82
CA VAL A 205 -25.62 -2.56 28.31
C VAL A 205 -26.57 -3.61 27.72
N VAL A 206 -26.00 -4.57 27.00
CA VAL A 206 -26.71 -5.72 26.40
C VAL A 206 -26.66 -6.93 27.33
N SER A 207 -25.49 -7.21 27.89
CA SER A 207 -25.29 -8.33 28.81
C SER A 207 -24.12 -8.08 29.75
N GLU A 208 -24.18 -8.67 30.94
CA GLU A 208 -23.13 -8.60 31.95
C GLU A 208 -22.89 -9.98 32.56
N LEU A 209 -21.62 -10.29 32.77
CA LEU A 209 -21.18 -11.52 33.41
C LEU A 209 -20.20 -11.16 34.54
N PRO A 210 -20.47 -11.58 35.79
CA PRO A 210 -19.55 -11.31 36.88
C PRO A 210 -18.26 -12.10 36.67
N LEU A 211 -17.15 -11.40 36.72
CA LEU A 211 -15.82 -11.99 36.78
C LEU A 211 -15.45 -12.28 38.24
N PRO A 212 -14.70 -13.35 38.52
CA PRO A 212 -14.18 -13.62 39.86
C PRO A 212 -13.37 -12.45 40.43
N GLU A 213 -12.72 -11.68 39.55
CA GLU A 213 -11.90 -10.51 39.86
C GLU A 213 -11.69 -9.64 38.60
N ALA A 214 -10.99 -8.51 38.75
CA ALA A 214 -10.65 -7.64 37.62
C ALA A 214 -9.77 -8.37 36.59
N SER A 215 -10.09 -8.19 35.32
CA SER A 215 -9.36 -8.81 34.21
C SER A 215 -8.08 -8.05 33.88
N ALA A 216 -7.06 -8.78 33.41
CA ALA A 216 -5.81 -8.20 32.94
C ALA A 216 -5.73 -8.12 31.40
N ALA A 217 -6.55 -8.89 30.68
CA ALA A 217 -6.54 -8.95 29.23
C ALA A 217 -7.90 -9.38 28.68
N LEU A 218 -8.27 -8.85 27.53
CA LEU A 218 -9.54 -9.11 26.85
C LEU A 218 -9.27 -9.33 25.36
N VAL A 219 -9.87 -10.37 24.79
CA VAL A 219 -9.76 -10.70 23.36
C VAL A 219 -11.13 -11.04 22.79
N ALA A 220 -11.44 -10.52 21.61
CA ALA A 220 -12.59 -10.96 20.83
C ALA A 220 -12.20 -12.09 19.87
N SER A 221 -13.02 -13.14 19.78
CA SER A 221 -12.86 -14.24 18.82
C SER A 221 -14.23 -14.80 18.44
N GLY A 222 -14.50 -14.96 17.14
CA GLY A 222 -15.75 -15.55 16.63
C GLY A 222 -17.04 -14.91 17.16
N GLY A 223 -17.05 -13.58 17.37
CA GLY A 223 -18.19 -12.85 17.95
C GLY A 223 -18.41 -13.08 19.45
N ARG A 224 -17.40 -13.61 20.15
CA ARG A 224 -17.36 -13.83 21.60
C ARG A 224 -16.18 -13.07 22.21
N ALA A 225 -16.23 -12.85 23.52
CA ALA A 225 -15.13 -12.23 24.25
C ALA A 225 -14.61 -13.13 25.36
N TRP A 226 -13.29 -13.28 25.39
CA TRP A 226 -12.54 -13.97 26.44
C TRP A 226 -11.82 -12.95 27.31
N ALA A 227 -12.09 -12.99 28.62
CA ALA A 227 -11.41 -12.19 29.63
C ALA A 227 -10.51 -13.08 30.48
N SER A 228 -9.27 -12.64 30.72
CA SER A 228 -8.38 -13.32 31.65
C SER A 228 -8.71 -12.96 33.09
N SER A 229 -8.52 -13.90 34.02
CA SER A 229 -8.54 -13.69 35.47
C SER A 229 -7.34 -14.41 36.09
N ARG A 230 -7.04 -14.19 37.36
CA ARG A 230 -5.98 -14.99 38.04
C ARG A 230 -6.41 -16.44 38.21
N THR A 231 -7.69 -16.74 38.15
CA THR A 231 -8.22 -18.11 38.29
C THR A 231 -8.38 -18.85 36.98
N GLY A 232 -8.40 -18.18 35.83
CA GLY A 232 -8.72 -18.81 34.55
C GLY A 232 -9.16 -17.83 33.47
N LEU A 233 -9.60 -18.36 32.35
CA LEU A 233 -10.25 -17.59 31.28
C LEU A 233 -11.76 -17.72 31.39
N VAL A 234 -12.47 -16.61 31.26
CA VAL A 234 -13.94 -16.54 31.27
C VAL A 234 -14.40 -16.00 29.94
N ARG A 235 -15.35 -16.68 29.30
CA ARG A 235 -16.03 -16.18 28.10
C ARG A 235 -17.36 -15.50 28.44
N ASP A 236 -17.82 -14.57 27.60
CA ASP A 236 -19.06 -13.80 27.77
C ASP A 236 -20.34 -14.63 28.01
N ASP A 237 -20.36 -15.90 27.59
CA ASP A 237 -21.48 -16.83 27.83
C ASP A 237 -21.32 -17.74 29.06
N GLY A 238 -20.29 -17.49 29.87
CA GLY A 238 -20.03 -18.20 31.13
C GLY A 238 -19.16 -19.45 31.00
N ILE A 239 -18.63 -19.77 29.82
CA ILE A 239 -17.61 -20.82 29.69
C ILE A 239 -16.35 -20.42 30.47
N PHE A 240 -15.80 -21.38 31.21
CA PHE A 240 -14.61 -21.20 32.02
C PHE A 240 -13.54 -22.23 31.66
N ALA A 241 -12.32 -21.74 31.41
CA ALA A 241 -11.13 -22.58 31.25
C ALA A 241 -10.19 -22.36 32.44
N ASP A 242 -9.86 -23.45 33.16
CA ASP A 242 -8.99 -23.44 34.34
C ASP A 242 -7.53 -23.25 33.91
N LEU A 243 -7.17 -21.99 33.65
CA LEU A 243 -5.90 -21.59 33.08
C LEU A 243 -5.31 -20.40 33.84
N VAL A 244 -4.51 -20.70 34.86
CA VAL A 244 -3.93 -19.71 35.77
C VAL A 244 -2.63 -19.14 35.19
N GLY A 245 -2.43 -17.83 35.33
CA GLY A 245 -1.16 -17.18 34.99
C GLY A 245 -1.00 -16.85 33.50
N VAL A 246 -2.12 -16.55 32.83
CA VAL A 246 -2.13 -16.06 31.45
C VAL A 246 -1.39 -14.73 31.36
N ARG A 247 -0.36 -14.69 30.50
CA ARG A 247 0.50 -13.53 30.26
C ARG A 247 0.13 -12.74 29.00
N GLY A 248 -0.48 -13.41 28.02
CA GLY A 248 -0.97 -12.82 26.78
C GLY A 248 -2.02 -13.71 26.13
N MET A 249 -2.89 -13.13 25.30
CA MET A 249 -3.92 -13.85 24.56
C MET A 249 -4.09 -13.27 23.15
N VAL A 250 -4.45 -14.11 22.19
CA VAL A 250 -4.84 -13.70 20.84
C VAL A 250 -5.96 -14.59 20.31
N SER A 251 -6.79 -14.05 19.41
CA SER A 251 -7.89 -14.78 18.78
C SER A 251 -7.38 -15.95 17.93
N ASP A 252 -8.15 -17.05 17.89
CA ASP A 252 -7.97 -18.12 16.90
C ASP A 252 -8.85 -17.94 15.65
N GLY A 253 -9.72 -16.92 15.63
CA GLY A 253 -10.71 -16.64 14.58
C GLY A 253 -11.98 -17.51 14.65
N GLY A 254 -11.96 -18.63 15.37
CA GLY A 254 -13.02 -19.63 15.45
C GLY A 254 -13.88 -19.60 16.72
N GLY A 255 -13.70 -18.59 17.58
CA GLY A 255 -14.38 -18.47 18.88
C GLY A 255 -13.56 -18.98 20.07
N GLY A 256 -12.37 -19.53 19.82
CA GLY A 256 -11.35 -19.85 20.81
C GLY A 256 -10.25 -18.79 20.87
N VAL A 257 -9.20 -19.07 21.63
CA VAL A 257 -8.03 -18.20 21.78
C VAL A 257 -6.75 -19.01 21.90
N PHE A 258 -5.63 -18.40 21.54
CA PHE A 258 -4.31 -18.85 22.00
C PHE A 258 -3.91 -18.02 23.21
N ALA A 259 -3.34 -18.67 24.21
CA ALA A 259 -2.88 -18.03 25.45
C ALA A 259 -1.44 -18.43 25.76
N VAL A 260 -0.66 -17.47 26.25
CA VAL A 260 0.68 -17.71 26.80
C VAL A 260 0.55 -17.93 28.31
N VAL A 261 1.01 -19.08 28.79
CA VAL A 261 0.95 -19.46 30.19
C VAL A 261 2.27 -20.07 30.59
N GLN A 262 2.95 -19.45 31.56
CA GLN A 262 4.32 -19.81 31.93
C GLN A 262 5.22 -19.82 30.67
N ASP A 263 5.90 -20.93 30.39
CA ASP A 263 6.77 -21.13 29.23
C ASP A 263 6.10 -21.98 28.14
N ALA A 264 4.81 -21.71 27.86
CA ALA A 264 4.06 -22.42 26.84
C ALA A 264 3.01 -21.54 26.17
N ALA A 265 2.78 -21.81 24.88
CA ALA A 265 1.61 -21.36 24.14
C ALA A 265 0.55 -22.49 24.14
N LEU A 266 -0.70 -22.15 24.40
CA LEU A 266 -1.79 -23.11 24.54
C LEU A 266 -3.03 -22.64 23.78
N ALA A 267 -3.64 -23.52 22.99
CA ALA A 267 -4.94 -23.27 22.40
C ALA A 267 -6.07 -23.55 23.41
N VAL A 268 -7.06 -22.67 23.46
CA VAL A 268 -8.32 -22.84 24.19
C VAL A 268 -9.45 -22.78 23.19
N GLY A 269 -10.13 -23.91 22.99
CA GLY A 269 -11.22 -24.03 22.02
C GLY A 269 -12.45 -23.22 22.41
N ALA A 270 -13.36 -23.05 21.46
CA ALA A 270 -14.63 -22.35 21.67
C ALA A 270 -15.59 -23.04 22.67
N ASP A 271 -15.28 -24.23 23.17
CA ASP A 271 -15.99 -24.91 24.25
C ASP A 271 -15.24 -24.84 25.60
N GLY A 272 -14.10 -24.14 25.63
CA GLY A 272 -13.18 -24.08 26.77
C GLY A 272 -12.24 -25.29 26.88
N ALA A 273 -12.25 -26.21 25.92
CA ALA A 273 -11.32 -27.33 25.92
C ALA A 273 -9.89 -26.84 25.70
N LEU A 274 -8.97 -27.33 26.51
CA LEU A 274 -7.54 -27.02 26.38
C LEU A 274 -6.89 -27.96 25.36
N GLY A 275 -6.14 -27.38 24.42
CA GLY A 275 -5.29 -28.12 23.50
C GLY A 275 -4.02 -28.66 24.16
N ASP A 276 -3.13 -29.23 23.35
CA ASP A 276 -1.80 -29.59 23.83
C ASP A 276 -0.92 -28.34 23.98
N PRO A 277 -0.22 -28.15 25.12
CA PRO A 277 0.67 -27.02 25.30
C PRO A 277 1.90 -27.18 24.39
N VAL A 278 2.27 -26.11 23.70
CA VAL A 278 3.52 -26.00 22.95
C VAL A 278 4.55 -25.32 23.84
N PRO A 279 5.65 -25.99 24.23
CA PRO A 279 6.71 -25.36 25.00
C PRO A 279 7.33 -24.19 24.23
N VAL A 280 7.42 -23.03 24.89
CA VAL A 280 8.07 -21.80 24.39
C VAL A 280 8.92 -21.25 25.53
N THR A 281 10.21 -21.52 25.48
CA THR A 281 11.09 -21.25 26.64
C THR A 281 11.27 -19.75 26.84
N GLY A 282 11.03 -19.28 28.07
CA GLY A 282 11.17 -17.87 28.45
C GLY A 282 10.02 -17.00 27.95
N ALA A 283 8.84 -17.58 27.68
CA ALA A 283 7.70 -16.84 27.15
C ALA A 283 7.19 -15.80 28.14
N THR A 284 7.34 -14.52 27.82
CA THR A 284 6.89 -13.42 28.67
C THR A 284 5.44 -13.04 28.39
N GLY A 285 4.91 -13.40 27.20
CA GLY A 285 3.83 -12.65 26.57
C GLY A 285 4.32 -11.24 26.19
N PRO A 286 3.62 -10.44 25.38
CA PRO A 286 2.40 -10.70 24.60
C PRO A 286 2.57 -11.68 23.43
N ILE A 287 1.47 -11.90 22.70
CA ILE A 287 1.35 -12.88 21.62
C ILE A 287 0.50 -12.30 20.49
N ALA A 288 0.92 -12.53 19.24
CA ALA A 288 0.14 -12.24 18.05
C ALA A 288 0.00 -13.49 17.17
N ARG A 289 -0.98 -13.47 16.27
CA ARG A 289 -1.23 -14.55 15.32
C ARG A 289 -1.29 -13.96 13.92
N ASP A 290 -0.53 -14.54 12.99
CA ASP A 290 -0.75 -14.32 11.57
C ASP A 290 -1.90 -15.24 11.12
N GLU A 291 -2.99 -14.65 10.68
CA GLU A 291 -4.16 -15.40 10.22
C GLU A 291 -3.89 -16.16 8.91
N ARG A 292 -3.01 -15.64 8.05
CA ARG A 292 -2.67 -16.22 6.75
C ARG A 292 -1.82 -17.47 6.91
N SER A 293 -0.72 -17.38 7.65
CA SER A 293 0.19 -18.51 7.87
C SER A 293 -0.23 -19.42 9.02
N GLY A 294 -1.11 -18.94 9.92
CA GLY A 294 -1.48 -19.61 11.16
C GLY A 294 -0.36 -19.64 12.20
N ARG A 295 0.74 -18.92 11.98
CA ARG A 295 1.88 -18.82 12.91
C ARG A 295 1.51 -17.94 14.11
N LEU A 296 2.05 -18.28 15.26
CA LEU A 296 1.99 -17.46 16.47
C LEU A 296 3.36 -16.83 16.71
N TYR A 297 3.37 -15.55 17.05
CA TYR A 297 4.55 -14.79 17.42
C TYR A 297 4.45 -14.49 18.91
N VAL A 298 5.32 -15.12 19.69
CA VAL A 298 5.29 -15.07 21.16
C VAL A 298 6.50 -14.31 21.64
N ALA A 299 6.28 -13.23 22.39
CA ALA A 299 7.37 -12.54 23.06
C ALA A 299 8.00 -13.44 24.13
N VAL A 300 9.33 -13.47 24.11
CA VAL A 300 10.20 -14.23 25.01
C VAL A 300 11.27 -13.30 25.57
N ASP A 301 11.93 -13.69 26.66
CA ASP A 301 12.98 -12.89 27.31
C ASP A 301 14.10 -12.42 26.36
N GLU A 302 14.35 -13.17 25.27
CA GLU A 302 15.41 -12.92 24.28
C GLU A 302 14.88 -12.49 22.90
N GLY A 303 13.60 -12.11 22.77
CA GLY A 303 13.01 -11.63 21.52
C GLY A 303 11.64 -12.22 21.18
N ILE A 304 11.49 -12.77 19.97
CA ILE A 304 10.24 -13.35 19.46
C ILE A 304 10.45 -14.81 19.10
N ALA A 305 9.65 -15.71 19.67
CA ALA A 305 9.56 -17.11 19.26
C ALA A 305 8.40 -17.29 18.27
N VAL A 306 8.64 -18.04 17.20
CA VAL A 306 7.62 -18.38 16.19
C VAL A 306 7.15 -19.80 16.41
N VAL A 307 5.85 -19.96 16.60
CA VAL A 307 5.20 -21.26 16.81
C VAL A 307 4.29 -21.59 15.64
N SER A 308 4.45 -22.80 15.09
CA SER A 308 3.62 -23.33 14.01
C SER A 308 3.49 -24.84 14.10
N GLY A 309 2.36 -25.39 13.68
CA GLY A 309 2.17 -26.85 13.63
C GLY A 309 2.35 -27.57 14.96
N GLY A 310 2.17 -26.88 16.09
CA GLY A 310 2.35 -27.45 17.44
C GLY A 310 3.80 -27.46 17.94
N ALA A 311 4.73 -26.71 17.32
CA ALA A 311 6.11 -26.60 17.75
C ALA A 311 6.64 -25.16 17.61
N GLU A 312 7.61 -24.78 18.45
CA GLU A 312 8.50 -23.63 18.18
C GLU A 312 9.37 -23.99 16.97
N ILE A 313 9.27 -23.19 15.90
CA ILE A 313 9.99 -23.42 14.64
C ILE A 313 11.15 -22.46 14.43
N ASP A 314 11.12 -21.28 15.06
CA ASP A 314 12.19 -20.29 14.96
C ASP A 314 12.19 -19.30 16.14
N ARG A 315 13.27 -18.53 16.27
CA ARG A 315 13.44 -17.48 17.28
C ARG A 315 14.30 -16.33 16.74
N TYR A 316 13.80 -15.11 16.90
CA TYR A 316 14.48 -13.88 16.48
C TYR A 316 14.84 -13.02 17.68
N ALA A 317 16.07 -12.51 17.67
CA ALA A 317 16.58 -11.67 18.73
C ALA A 317 16.05 -10.24 18.58
N VAL A 318 15.25 -9.79 19.55
CA VAL A 318 14.79 -8.41 19.69
C VAL A 318 14.86 -8.07 21.17
N GLU A 319 15.63 -7.05 21.54
CA GLU A 319 15.85 -6.76 22.96
C GLU A 319 14.61 -6.11 23.60
N GLY A 320 14.10 -6.72 24.67
CA GLY A 320 13.09 -6.09 25.52
C GLY A 320 11.73 -5.88 24.84
N VAL A 321 11.20 -6.89 24.18
CA VAL A 321 9.86 -6.83 23.56
C VAL A 321 8.79 -6.43 24.57
N ILE A 322 8.08 -5.35 24.29
CA ILE A 322 6.93 -4.86 25.06
C ILE A 322 5.64 -5.40 24.46
N ASP A 323 5.45 -5.22 23.14
CA ASP A 323 4.24 -5.64 22.44
C ASP A 323 4.50 -6.19 21.04
N VAL A 324 3.57 -7.00 20.54
CA VAL A 324 3.61 -7.58 19.19
C VAL A 324 2.23 -7.54 18.55
N ALA A 325 2.15 -7.04 17.32
CA ALA A 325 0.94 -7.04 16.50
C ALA A 325 1.25 -7.61 15.12
N VAL A 326 0.26 -8.27 14.51
CA VAL A 326 0.36 -8.75 13.13
C VAL A 326 -0.85 -8.25 12.36
N ASN A 327 -0.64 -7.73 11.15
CA ASN A 327 -1.71 -7.25 10.29
C ASN A 327 -2.10 -8.28 9.21
N GLY A 328 -3.10 -7.93 8.38
CA GLY A 328 -3.61 -8.80 7.31
C GLY A 328 -2.62 -9.08 6.17
N SER A 329 -1.52 -8.32 6.08
CA SER A 329 -0.44 -8.50 5.10
C SER A 329 0.73 -9.32 5.66
N SER A 330 0.57 -9.97 6.83
CA SER A 330 1.64 -10.69 7.55
C SER A 330 2.82 -9.78 7.95
N GLU A 331 2.56 -8.50 8.20
CA GLU A 331 3.55 -7.57 8.77
C GLU A 331 3.52 -7.69 10.28
N ILE A 332 4.66 -8.04 10.87
CA ILE A 332 4.84 -8.27 12.31
C ILE A 332 5.46 -7.02 12.90
N SER A 333 4.65 -6.22 13.60
CA SER A 333 5.11 -5.04 14.32
C SER A 333 5.50 -5.41 15.74
N VAL A 334 6.75 -5.12 16.12
CA VAL A 334 7.30 -5.39 17.46
C VAL A 334 7.69 -4.07 18.10
N LEU A 335 7.07 -3.75 19.24
CA LEU A 335 7.44 -2.60 20.07
C LEU A 335 8.46 -3.05 21.11
N ASP A 336 9.61 -2.40 21.13
CA ASP A 336 10.70 -2.74 22.06
C ASP A 336 10.78 -1.78 23.27
N ALA A 337 11.69 -2.11 24.20
CA ALA A 337 11.91 -1.35 25.42
C ALA A 337 12.49 0.05 25.20
N SER A 338 13.03 0.34 24.01
CA SER A 338 13.52 1.65 23.61
C SER A 338 12.41 2.57 23.07
N GLY A 339 11.22 2.03 22.83
CA GLY A 339 10.11 2.73 22.19
C GLY A 339 10.20 2.73 20.67
N ALA A 340 11.08 1.91 20.09
CA ALA A 340 11.12 1.68 18.65
C ALA A 340 10.10 0.61 18.26
N VAL A 341 9.44 0.84 17.13
CA VAL A 341 8.61 -0.14 16.43
C VAL A 341 9.45 -0.71 15.29
N HIS A 342 9.68 -2.02 15.35
CA HIS A 342 10.32 -2.81 14.31
C HIS A 342 9.23 -3.50 13.50
N VAL A 343 9.25 -3.31 12.18
CA VAL A 343 8.30 -3.98 11.27
C VAL A 343 9.05 -5.07 10.53
N PHE A 344 8.68 -6.31 10.82
CA PHE A 344 9.18 -7.48 10.12
C PHE A 344 8.17 -8.02 9.13
N VAL A 345 8.63 -8.71 8.09
CA VAL A 345 7.77 -9.44 7.15
C VAL A 345 8.19 -10.90 7.05
N ASP A 346 7.19 -11.77 6.91
CA ASP A 346 7.41 -13.18 6.61
C ASP A 346 7.27 -13.42 5.10
N GLU A 347 8.38 -13.35 4.39
CA GLU A 347 8.37 -13.53 2.93
C GLU A 347 8.06 -14.99 2.55
N THR A 348 8.36 -15.95 3.42
CA THR A 348 8.03 -17.36 3.19
C THR A 348 6.53 -17.62 3.15
N SER A 349 5.73 -16.73 3.76
CA SER A 349 4.27 -16.75 3.67
C SER A 349 3.73 -16.28 2.32
N LEU A 350 4.57 -15.62 1.50
CA LEU A 350 4.18 -15.10 0.19
C LEU A 350 4.20 -16.16 -0.91
N SER A 351 4.86 -17.30 -0.72
CA SER A 351 4.89 -18.35 -1.74
C SER A 351 3.47 -18.82 -2.06
N GLY A 352 3.14 -18.90 -3.36
CA GLY A 352 1.80 -19.22 -3.83
C GLY A 352 1.82 -19.66 -5.29
N PRO A 353 0.71 -20.20 -5.82
CA PRO A 353 0.67 -20.81 -7.15
C PRO A 353 0.80 -19.81 -8.30
N THR A 354 0.57 -18.52 -8.05
CA THR A 354 0.60 -17.49 -9.08
C THR A 354 1.41 -16.28 -8.61
N PRO A 355 2.40 -15.79 -9.39
CA PRO A 355 3.17 -14.60 -9.03
C PRO A 355 2.36 -13.30 -9.23
N LEU A 356 2.71 -12.27 -8.47
CA LEU A 356 2.29 -10.89 -8.73
C LEU A 356 3.02 -10.38 -9.99
N ARG A 357 2.28 -9.90 -10.99
CA ARG A 357 2.90 -9.31 -12.20
C ARG A 357 3.40 -7.91 -11.88
N ALA A 358 4.65 -7.59 -12.20
CA ALA A 358 5.24 -6.29 -11.90
C ALA A 358 5.94 -5.64 -13.10
N TRP A 359 5.94 -4.31 -13.15
CA TRP A 359 6.78 -3.52 -14.07
C TRP A 359 7.19 -2.18 -13.47
N VAL A 360 8.11 -1.50 -14.13
CA VAL A 360 8.47 -0.11 -13.86
C VAL A 360 7.73 0.77 -14.87
N ALA A 361 7.06 1.82 -14.41
CA ALA A 361 6.41 2.82 -15.25
C ALA A 361 7.12 4.17 -15.13
N THR A 362 7.44 4.79 -16.26
CA THR A 362 7.94 6.17 -16.33
C THR A 362 7.34 6.87 -17.55
N PHE A 363 7.62 8.16 -17.72
CA PHE A 363 6.90 9.03 -18.65
C PHE A 363 7.81 10.04 -19.32
N ILE A 364 7.41 10.46 -20.54
CA ILE A 364 7.78 11.73 -21.15
C ILE A 364 6.52 12.58 -21.21
N GLU A 365 6.39 13.51 -20.28
CA GLU A 365 5.13 14.21 -20.04
C GLU A 365 5.21 15.72 -20.18
N ASN A 366 6.39 16.34 -20.23
CA ASN A 366 6.48 17.79 -20.37
C ASN A 366 6.50 18.31 -21.81
N PRO A 367 5.77 19.41 -22.09
CA PRO A 367 4.86 20.10 -21.18
C PRO A 367 3.65 19.24 -20.81
N ARG A 368 3.28 19.23 -19.51
CA ARG A 368 2.13 18.45 -19.02
C ARG A 368 0.81 18.83 -19.69
N GLN A 369 0.71 20.07 -20.15
CA GLN A 369 -0.47 20.60 -20.82
C GLN A 369 -0.14 21.25 -22.16
N VAL A 370 -1.04 21.13 -23.13
CA VAL A 370 -0.90 21.78 -24.45
C VAL A 370 -0.78 23.30 -24.34
N ALA A 371 -1.42 23.90 -23.33
CA ALA A 371 -1.39 25.34 -23.09
C ALA A 371 -0.04 25.87 -22.56
N THR A 372 0.81 24.98 -22.04
CA THR A 372 2.10 25.37 -21.45
C THR A 372 3.13 25.59 -22.56
N ILE A 373 3.63 26.83 -22.65
CA ILE A 373 4.67 27.19 -23.60
C ILE A 373 6.02 26.86 -22.95
N VAL A 374 6.71 25.87 -23.51
CA VAL A 374 8.10 25.56 -23.20
C VAL A 374 8.95 25.89 -24.44
N ASP A 375 10.18 26.33 -24.24
CA ASP A 375 11.08 26.64 -25.34
C ASP A 375 11.63 25.35 -25.99
N CYS A 376 12.00 25.42 -27.27
CA CYS A 376 12.59 24.25 -27.94
C CYS A 376 14.03 23.97 -27.49
N SER A 377 14.77 25.00 -27.11
CA SER A 377 16.21 24.93 -26.82
C SER A 377 16.67 26.17 -26.06
N GLY A 378 17.83 26.08 -25.38
CA GLY A 378 18.53 27.24 -24.82
C GLY A 378 18.17 27.54 -23.36
N THR A 379 17.44 26.64 -22.72
CA THR A 379 17.19 26.58 -21.27
C THR A 379 17.28 25.12 -20.84
N ASP A 380 17.58 24.86 -19.56
CA ASP A 380 17.58 23.49 -19.01
C ASP A 380 16.18 22.83 -19.04
N GLU A 381 15.13 23.62 -19.29
CA GLU A 381 13.76 23.17 -19.46
C GLU A 381 13.37 22.98 -20.93
N GLY A 382 14.27 23.23 -21.88
CA GLY A 382 14.02 23.11 -23.31
C GLY A 382 13.76 21.66 -23.74
N MET A 383 12.96 21.46 -24.79
CA MET A 383 12.60 20.11 -25.26
C MET A 383 13.83 19.30 -25.70
N VAL A 384 14.83 19.94 -26.31
CA VAL A 384 16.09 19.27 -26.71
C VAL A 384 16.83 18.75 -25.47
N GLU A 385 17.07 19.63 -24.51
CA GLU A 385 17.83 19.31 -23.29
C GLU A 385 17.13 18.24 -22.44
N ARG A 386 15.78 18.26 -22.39
CA ARG A 386 14.96 17.22 -21.75
C ARG A 386 15.09 15.87 -22.45
N LEU A 387 15.04 15.82 -23.78
CA LEU A 387 15.21 14.57 -24.52
C LEU A 387 16.64 14.04 -24.42
N ASP A 388 17.66 14.90 -24.42
CA ASP A 388 19.05 14.48 -24.18
C ASP A 388 19.18 13.78 -22.82
N ARG A 389 18.51 14.31 -21.78
CA ARG A 389 18.41 13.68 -20.46
C ARG A 389 17.68 12.34 -20.50
N ALA A 390 16.56 12.27 -21.22
CA ALA A 390 15.81 11.03 -21.37
C ALA A 390 16.61 9.94 -22.11
N ILE A 391 17.42 10.33 -23.10
CA ILE A 391 18.37 9.45 -23.79
C ILE A 391 19.46 8.98 -22.84
N ALA A 392 20.02 9.86 -22.00
CA ALA A 392 21.02 9.47 -21.01
C ALA A 392 20.48 8.43 -20.01
N ASN A 393 19.27 8.64 -19.49
CA ASN A 393 18.60 7.68 -18.62
C ASN A 393 18.16 6.39 -19.32
N ARG A 394 18.03 6.41 -20.66
CA ARG A 394 17.58 5.24 -21.42
C ARG A 394 18.51 4.06 -21.26
N SER A 395 19.84 4.29 -21.21
CA SER A 395 20.80 3.21 -20.99
C SER A 395 20.58 2.54 -19.65
N TRP A 396 20.33 3.31 -18.59
CA TRP A 396 20.01 2.75 -17.28
C TRP A 396 18.77 1.85 -17.32
N LEU A 397 17.72 2.25 -18.04
CA LEU A 397 16.52 1.40 -18.22
C LEU A 397 16.79 0.08 -18.96
N ASP A 398 17.85 0.00 -19.79
CA ASP A 398 18.25 -1.27 -20.42
C ASP A 398 19.09 -2.15 -19.49
N ASP A 399 19.69 -1.55 -18.45
CA ASP A 399 20.54 -2.20 -17.46
C ASP A 399 19.79 -2.62 -16.18
N VAL A 400 18.46 -2.67 -16.19
CA VAL A 400 17.67 -3.18 -15.05
C VAL A 400 17.03 -4.54 -15.36
N PRO A 401 16.81 -5.39 -14.34
CA PRO A 401 16.12 -6.67 -14.53
C PRO A 401 14.61 -6.51 -14.82
N ALA A 402 14.05 -5.35 -14.50
CA ALA A 402 12.62 -5.10 -14.61
C ALA A 402 12.14 -4.87 -16.04
N SER A 403 10.90 -5.27 -16.33
CA SER A 403 10.18 -4.78 -17.52
C SER A 403 9.85 -3.30 -17.34
N VAL A 404 10.11 -2.48 -18.35
CA VAL A 404 9.88 -1.04 -18.30
C VAL A 404 8.77 -0.65 -19.27
N ALA A 405 7.80 0.12 -18.79
CA ALA A 405 6.75 0.75 -19.54
C ALA A 405 7.01 2.26 -19.59
N LEU A 406 7.13 2.83 -20.79
CA LEU A 406 7.36 4.27 -20.99
C LEU A 406 6.24 4.86 -21.84
N ALA A 407 5.49 5.81 -21.28
CA ALA A 407 4.43 6.49 -22.00
C ALA A 407 4.76 7.96 -22.31
N VAL A 408 4.26 8.44 -23.46
CA VAL A 408 4.46 9.82 -23.91
C VAL A 408 3.13 10.57 -23.86
N SER A 409 3.13 11.80 -23.38
CA SER A 409 1.95 12.66 -23.46
C SER A 409 1.74 13.20 -24.88
N PRO A 410 0.49 13.34 -25.37
CA PRO A 410 0.21 13.98 -26.65
C PRO A 410 0.79 15.41 -26.74
N ALA A 411 0.82 16.14 -25.62
CA ALA A 411 1.42 17.47 -25.53
C ALA A 411 2.94 17.43 -25.78
N SER A 412 3.67 16.50 -25.16
CA SER A 412 5.11 16.28 -25.41
C SER A 412 5.37 15.86 -26.85
N ALA A 413 4.55 14.97 -27.42
CA ALA A 413 4.67 14.56 -28.81
C ALA A 413 4.46 15.72 -29.79
N ALA A 414 3.45 16.57 -29.56
CA ALA A 414 3.22 17.78 -30.34
C ALA A 414 4.39 18.76 -30.20
N HIS A 415 4.96 18.86 -29.00
CA HIS A 415 6.13 19.69 -28.72
C HIS A 415 7.35 19.20 -29.50
N ALA A 416 7.69 17.91 -29.41
CA ALA A 416 8.80 17.30 -30.14
C ALA A 416 8.68 17.55 -31.65
N LYS A 417 7.49 17.35 -32.20
CA LYS A 417 7.19 17.62 -33.62
C LYS A 417 7.43 19.08 -33.99
N ARG A 418 7.02 20.03 -33.13
CA ARG A 418 7.24 21.47 -33.33
C ARG A 418 8.72 21.84 -33.29
N CYS A 419 9.47 21.24 -32.37
CA CYS A 419 10.90 21.48 -32.20
C CYS A 419 11.80 20.66 -33.13
N LYS A 420 11.20 19.74 -33.91
CA LYS A 420 11.87 18.85 -34.87
C LYS A 420 12.87 17.88 -34.20
N VAL A 421 12.49 17.37 -33.04
CA VAL A 421 13.22 16.36 -32.26
C VAL A 421 12.43 15.04 -32.16
N THR A 422 11.75 14.69 -33.25
CA THR A 422 10.88 13.51 -33.28
C THR A 422 11.70 12.22 -33.27
N ASP A 423 12.86 12.20 -33.93
CA ASP A 423 13.68 11.00 -34.04
C ASP A 423 14.23 10.61 -32.66
N GLU A 424 14.66 11.60 -31.88
CA GLU A 424 15.12 11.47 -30.49
C GLU A 424 14.01 10.95 -29.57
N LEU A 425 12.78 11.50 -29.69
CA LEU A 425 11.64 11.00 -28.94
C LEU A 425 11.33 9.53 -29.28
N VAL A 426 11.36 9.16 -30.56
CA VAL A 426 11.14 7.77 -31.01
C VAL A 426 12.23 6.84 -30.50
N GLU A 427 13.49 7.28 -30.54
CA GLU A 427 14.64 6.51 -30.04
C GLU A 427 14.45 6.12 -28.57
N VAL A 428 14.13 7.10 -27.70
CA VAL A 428 13.92 6.84 -26.27
C VAL A 428 12.73 5.91 -26.03
N THR A 429 11.66 6.06 -26.81
CA THR A 429 10.36 5.41 -26.54
C THR A 429 10.19 4.04 -27.19
N THR A 430 11.01 3.70 -28.18
CA THR A 430 10.89 2.44 -28.94
C THR A 430 12.17 1.60 -28.96
N GLY A 431 13.28 2.09 -28.40
CA GLY A 431 14.51 1.32 -28.24
C GLY A 431 14.43 0.27 -27.13
N GLY A 432 15.37 -0.69 -27.11
CA GLY A 432 15.70 -1.60 -26.00
C GLY A 432 14.55 -2.38 -25.35
N ARG A 433 14.53 -2.48 -24.02
CA ARG A 433 13.53 -3.22 -23.19
C ARG A 433 12.24 -2.47 -22.84
N VAL A 434 11.98 -1.35 -23.49
CA VAL A 434 10.84 -0.48 -23.17
C VAL A 434 9.58 -0.88 -23.92
N THR A 435 8.46 -0.93 -23.20
CA THR A 435 7.11 -1.07 -23.77
C THR A 435 6.50 0.33 -23.96
N PRO A 436 6.33 0.80 -25.21
CA PRO A 436 5.80 2.14 -25.49
C PRO A 436 4.33 2.26 -25.09
N GLY A 437 3.93 3.41 -24.55
CA GLY A 437 2.55 3.74 -24.23
C GLY A 437 2.19 5.20 -24.50
N VAL A 438 0.95 5.57 -24.16
CA VAL A 438 0.45 6.95 -24.24
C VAL A 438 -0.09 7.41 -22.88
N LEU A 439 0.21 8.65 -22.50
CA LEU A 439 -0.22 9.26 -21.25
C LEU A 439 -1.20 10.40 -21.52
N PHE A 440 -2.48 10.18 -21.27
CA PHE A 440 -3.52 11.19 -21.42
C PHE A 440 -3.59 12.07 -20.16
N HIS A 441 -2.94 13.23 -20.15
CA HIS A 441 -3.02 14.19 -19.04
C HIS A 441 -4.12 15.24 -19.20
N ASP A 442 -4.37 15.66 -20.44
CA ASP A 442 -5.34 16.69 -20.77
C ASP A 442 -6.59 16.04 -21.35
N PRO A 443 -7.73 16.03 -20.64
CA PRO A 443 -8.97 15.69 -21.28
C PRO A 443 -9.28 16.73 -22.37
N PRO A 444 -9.75 16.33 -23.56
CA PRO A 444 -10.18 17.30 -24.55
C PRO A 444 -11.36 18.09 -23.97
N ASP A 445 -11.41 19.40 -24.23
CA ASP A 445 -12.52 20.27 -23.80
C ASP A 445 -13.82 19.86 -24.50
N CYS A 446 -14.49 18.87 -23.93
CA CYS A 446 -15.60 18.15 -24.50
C CYS A 446 -16.79 18.10 -23.55
N SER A 447 -17.99 18.08 -24.12
CA SER A 447 -19.25 17.99 -23.37
C SER A 447 -20.13 16.83 -23.84
N ASP A 448 -19.63 16.00 -24.76
CA ASP A 448 -20.29 14.80 -25.24
C ASP A 448 -19.27 13.73 -25.70
N GLN A 449 -19.72 12.49 -25.77
CA GLN A 449 -18.92 11.33 -26.19
C GLN A 449 -18.26 11.51 -27.57
N ARG A 450 -18.95 12.15 -28.52
CA ARG A 450 -18.46 12.25 -29.89
C ARG A 450 -17.24 13.18 -29.98
N CYS A 451 -17.25 14.25 -29.19
CA CYS A 451 -16.10 15.13 -29.06
C CYS A 451 -14.92 14.38 -28.42
N LEU A 452 -15.19 13.64 -27.34
CA LEU A 452 -14.19 12.86 -26.63
C LEU A 452 -13.54 11.82 -27.56
N ASP A 453 -14.33 11.01 -28.26
CA ASP A 453 -13.86 10.03 -29.26
C ASP A 453 -12.92 10.70 -30.28
N ALA A 454 -13.28 11.88 -30.77
CA ALA A 454 -12.51 12.60 -31.78
C ALA A 454 -11.19 13.18 -31.22
N GLY A 455 -11.19 13.65 -29.97
CA GLY A 455 -10.00 14.14 -29.27
C GLY A 455 -8.99 13.03 -29.03
N VAL A 456 -9.43 11.94 -28.41
CA VAL A 456 -8.60 10.75 -28.16
C VAL A 456 -8.05 10.16 -29.46
N ALA A 457 -8.86 10.09 -30.52
CA ALA A 457 -8.42 9.64 -31.83
C ALA A 457 -7.32 10.53 -32.43
N ALA A 458 -7.42 11.85 -32.24
CA ALA A 458 -6.44 12.80 -32.76
C ALA A 458 -5.10 12.67 -32.02
N ASP A 459 -5.14 12.48 -30.71
CA ASP A 459 -3.95 12.29 -29.87
C ASP A 459 -3.24 10.98 -30.18
N LEU A 460 -3.97 9.87 -30.28
CA LEU A 460 -3.41 8.59 -30.71
C LEU A 460 -2.79 8.69 -32.10
N LYS A 461 -3.51 9.34 -33.03
CA LYS A 461 -3.03 9.54 -34.39
C LYS A 461 -1.73 10.34 -34.41
N LEU A 462 -1.60 11.37 -33.57
CA LEU A 462 -0.37 12.14 -33.45
C LEU A 462 0.80 11.23 -33.04
N ILE A 463 0.65 10.45 -31.97
CA ILE A 463 1.70 9.55 -31.45
C ILE A 463 2.10 8.51 -32.51
N THR A 464 1.12 7.88 -33.15
CA THR A 464 1.36 6.86 -34.19
C THR A 464 1.99 7.43 -35.46
N GLU A 465 1.65 8.65 -35.86
CA GLU A 465 2.31 9.35 -36.97
C GLU A 465 3.79 9.67 -36.71
N LEU A 466 4.21 9.75 -35.44
CA LEU A 466 5.63 9.88 -35.09
C LEU A 466 6.39 8.55 -35.20
N GLY A 467 5.70 7.42 -35.35
CA GLY A 467 6.31 6.09 -35.41
C GLY A 467 6.32 5.34 -34.08
N ILE A 468 5.67 5.87 -33.05
CA ILE A 468 5.49 5.21 -31.76
C ILE A 468 4.20 4.39 -31.85
N ALA A 469 4.28 3.07 -31.62
CA ALA A 469 3.12 2.18 -31.60
C ALA A 469 2.77 1.86 -30.14
N PRO A 470 1.81 2.54 -29.51
CA PRO A 470 1.48 2.31 -28.10
C PRO A 470 0.97 0.88 -27.88
N GLN A 471 1.39 0.26 -26.79
CA GLN A 471 0.95 -1.06 -26.33
C GLN A 471 0.16 -0.99 -25.01
N TRP A 472 0.16 0.18 -24.36
CA TRP A 472 -0.58 0.47 -23.13
C TRP A 472 -0.88 1.97 -23.04
N MET A 473 -1.69 2.36 -22.08
CA MET A 473 -2.00 3.77 -21.82
C MET A 473 -2.19 4.07 -20.33
N SER A 474 -2.17 5.35 -19.98
CA SER A 474 -2.34 5.87 -18.62
C SER A 474 -2.98 7.26 -18.60
N GLY A 475 -3.48 7.69 -17.44
CA GLY A 475 -3.80 9.10 -17.12
C GLY A 475 -5.24 9.55 -17.35
N ALA A 476 -6.11 8.75 -17.95
CA ALA A 476 -7.48 9.14 -18.24
C ALA A 476 -8.36 9.15 -16.97
N ALA A 477 -8.99 10.29 -16.66
CA ALA A 477 -10.02 10.37 -15.63
C ALA A 477 -11.32 9.73 -16.13
N GLY A 478 -11.99 8.94 -15.29
CA GLY A 478 -13.11 8.11 -15.74
C GLY A 478 -14.33 8.88 -16.30
N TRP A 479 -14.50 10.18 -16.01
CA TRP A 479 -15.72 10.93 -16.34
C TRP A 479 -15.45 12.42 -16.56
N ASP A 480 -15.39 12.88 -17.83
CA ASP A 480 -15.34 14.30 -18.18
C ASP A 480 -16.69 14.78 -18.71
N ALA A 481 -17.38 15.62 -17.93
CA ALA A 481 -18.57 16.38 -18.35
C ALA A 481 -19.67 15.59 -19.12
N GLY A 482 -19.79 14.27 -18.89
CA GLY A 482 -20.78 13.39 -19.52
C GLY A 482 -20.26 12.46 -20.64
N GLY A 483 -18.96 12.45 -20.92
CA GLY A 483 -18.29 11.44 -21.75
C GLY A 483 -17.73 10.27 -20.91
N ASP A 484 -17.58 9.12 -21.56
CA ASP A 484 -16.99 7.90 -21.02
C ASP A 484 -15.70 7.58 -21.79
N TRP A 485 -14.57 7.68 -21.10
CA TRP A 485 -13.24 7.44 -21.66
C TRP A 485 -13.02 5.99 -22.06
N VAL A 486 -13.59 5.04 -21.31
CA VAL A 486 -13.47 3.61 -21.62
C VAL A 486 -14.15 3.34 -22.96
N LEU A 487 -15.34 3.90 -23.18
CA LEU A 487 -16.03 3.81 -24.47
C LEU A 487 -15.24 4.45 -25.62
N ALA A 488 -14.64 5.63 -25.40
CA ALA A 488 -13.84 6.32 -26.41
C ALA A 488 -12.62 5.49 -26.82
N LEU A 489 -11.92 4.91 -25.84
CA LEU A 489 -10.74 4.08 -26.05
C LEU A 489 -11.09 2.77 -26.75
N ALA A 490 -12.17 2.10 -26.34
CA ALA A 490 -12.66 0.88 -26.97
C ALA A 490 -13.05 1.09 -28.45
N ALA A 491 -13.68 2.23 -28.77
CA ALA A 491 -14.09 2.56 -30.14
C ALA A 491 -12.92 2.75 -31.12
N LEU A 492 -11.71 2.98 -30.59
CA LEU A 492 -10.51 3.27 -31.37
C LEU A 492 -9.58 2.07 -31.56
N ASP A 493 -9.99 0.86 -31.13
CA ASP A 493 -9.14 -0.34 -31.14
C ASP A 493 -7.80 -0.08 -30.43
N MET A 494 -7.86 0.72 -29.35
CA MET A 494 -6.70 1.04 -28.52
C MET A 494 -6.19 -0.21 -27.80
N PRO A 495 -4.93 -0.22 -27.36
CA PRO A 495 -4.39 -1.34 -26.60
C PRO A 495 -5.29 -1.66 -25.40
N ALA A 496 -5.47 -2.96 -25.15
CA ALA A 496 -6.41 -3.48 -24.15
C ALA A 496 -5.97 -3.26 -22.69
N VAL A 497 -4.90 -2.49 -22.42
CA VAL A 497 -4.37 -2.30 -21.07
C VAL A 497 -4.29 -0.82 -20.71
N HIS A 498 -5.02 -0.44 -19.66
CA HIS A 498 -4.92 0.87 -19.03
C HIS A 498 -4.25 0.70 -17.66
N ALA A 499 -3.06 1.29 -17.52
CA ALA A 499 -2.34 1.40 -16.27
C ALA A 499 -2.61 2.78 -15.66
N PHE A 500 -2.59 2.90 -14.34
CA PHE A 500 -2.79 4.16 -13.59
C PHE A 500 -4.24 4.65 -13.46
N VAL A 501 -4.95 4.09 -12.50
CA VAL A 501 -6.17 4.68 -11.93
C VAL A 501 -6.08 4.56 -10.41
N GLY A 502 -6.02 5.69 -9.71
CA GLY A 502 -6.03 5.71 -8.25
C GLY A 502 -7.47 5.56 -7.77
N LEU A 503 -7.84 6.30 -6.73
CA LEU A 503 -9.25 6.42 -6.38
C LEU A 503 -10.09 7.07 -7.50
N THR A 504 -9.48 7.73 -8.49
CA THR A 504 -10.15 8.22 -9.71
C THR A 504 -10.71 7.13 -10.62
N ALA A 505 -10.41 5.85 -10.36
CA ALA A 505 -11.17 4.75 -10.97
C ALA A 505 -12.65 4.81 -10.60
N LEU A 506 -12.95 5.29 -9.39
CA LEU A 506 -14.31 5.33 -8.87
C LEU A 506 -15.07 6.51 -9.49
N PRO A 507 -16.29 6.31 -10.01
CA PRO A 507 -17.09 7.39 -10.61
C PRO A 507 -17.38 8.57 -9.70
N THR A 508 -17.28 8.37 -8.38
CA THR A 508 -17.55 9.39 -7.36
C THR A 508 -16.33 10.24 -7.01
N ILE A 509 -15.14 9.89 -7.51
CA ILE A 509 -13.88 10.54 -7.15
C ILE A 509 -13.34 11.27 -8.39
N GLY A 510 -13.45 12.61 -8.37
CA GLY A 510 -12.89 13.46 -9.42
C GLY A 510 -11.36 13.54 -9.34
N TYR A 511 -10.73 14.04 -10.40
CA TYR A 511 -9.28 14.26 -10.45
C TYR A 511 -8.79 15.27 -9.40
N ASP A 512 -9.63 16.25 -9.05
CA ASP A 512 -9.35 17.29 -8.05
C ASP A 512 -9.70 16.85 -6.61
N ASP A 513 -10.17 15.61 -6.41
CA ASP A 513 -10.40 15.06 -5.06
C ASP A 513 -9.03 14.76 -4.39
N PRO A 514 -8.82 15.12 -3.11
CA PRO A 514 -7.54 14.86 -2.43
C PRO A 514 -7.16 13.37 -2.39
N ARG A 515 -8.14 12.48 -2.55
CA ARG A 515 -7.96 11.03 -2.58
C ARG A 515 -7.48 10.49 -3.91
N ALA A 516 -7.57 11.27 -4.98
CA ALA A 516 -7.42 10.84 -6.38
C ALA A 516 -6.15 10.00 -6.66
N LYS A 517 -5.05 10.31 -5.96
CA LYS A 517 -3.73 9.69 -6.19
C LYS A 517 -3.37 8.60 -5.19
N ASP A 518 -4.17 8.39 -4.15
CA ASP A 518 -3.92 7.36 -3.14
C ASP A 518 -4.38 5.98 -3.62
N ALA A 519 -3.77 4.96 -3.04
CA ALA A 519 -4.15 3.57 -3.28
C ALA A 519 -5.58 3.32 -2.77
N LEU A 520 -6.30 2.43 -3.46
CA LEU A 520 -7.58 1.92 -2.99
C LEU A 520 -7.40 1.23 -1.62
N PRO A 521 -8.18 1.61 -0.59
CA PRO A 521 -8.15 0.87 0.67
C PRO A 521 -8.55 -0.58 0.40
N TRP A 522 -7.94 -1.54 1.10
CA TRP A 522 -8.22 -2.97 0.89
C TRP A 522 -9.68 -3.33 1.23
N ALA A 523 -10.36 -2.61 2.12
CA ALA A 523 -11.80 -2.80 2.30
C ALA A 523 -12.63 -2.45 1.03
N GLY A 524 -12.10 -1.58 0.16
CA GLY A 524 -12.68 -1.16 -1.10
C GLY A 524 -12.50 -2.16 -2.25
N GLU A 525 -11.80 -3.30 -2.04
CA GLU A 525 -11.63 -4.34 -3.06
C GLU A 525 -12.97 -4.81 -3.67
N ALA A 526 -14.04 -4.81 -2.85
CA ALA A 526 -15.39 -5.15 -3.28
C ALA A 526 -16.02 -4.07 -4.18
N GLU A 527 -15.72 -2.80 -3.94
CA GLU A 527 -16.25 -1.65 -4.70
C GLU A 527 -15.54 -1.46 -6.03
N VAL A 528 -14.25 -1.81 -6.10
CA VAL A 528 -13.50 -1.84 -7.36
C VAL A 528 -13.53 -3.18 -8.07
N ALA A 529 -14.13 -4.21 -7.50
CA ALA A 529 -14.31 -5.50 -8.17
C ALA A 529 -14.90 -5.39 -9.60
N PRO A 530 -15.82 -4.45 -9.92
CA PRO A 530 -16.28 -4.20 -11.29
C PRO A 530 -15.19 -3.65 -12.24
N TRP A 531 -14.23 -2.90 -11.70
CA TRP A 531 -13.10 -2.26 -12.38
C TRP A 531 -11.85 -3.17 -12.37
N ARG A 532 -11.94 -4.36 -11.78
CA ARG A 532 -10.90 -5.39 -11.84
C ARG A 532 -11.21 -6.34 -13.00
N ALA A 533 -10.46 -6.21 -14.09
CA ALA A 533 -10.46 -7.28 -15.09
C ALA A 533 -9.69 -8.49 -14.53
N ARG A 534 -10.34 -9.33 -13.70
CA ARG A 534 -9.78 -10.61 -13.22
C ARG A 534 -9.61 -11.59 -14.39
N ASP A 535 -10.53 -11.51 -15.34
CA ASP A 535 -10.48 -12.15 -16.64
C ASP A 535 -11.46 -11.42 -17.60
N ALA A 536 -11.46 -11.79 -18.89
CA ALA A 536 -12.32 -11.19 -19.91
C ALA A 536 -13.84 -11.33 -19.64
N THR A 537 -14.27 -12.11 -18.63
CA THR A 537 -15.69 -12.36 -18.33
C THR A 537 -16.25 -11.48 -17.22
N THR A 538 -15.41 -10.82 -16.41
CA THR A 538 -15.84 -9.93 -15.31
C THR A 538 -15.87 -8.44 -15.68
N ALA A 539 -15.36 -8.06 -16.86
CA ALA A 539 -15.44 -6.69 -17.40
C ALA A 539 -16.90 -6.20 -17.60
N GLY A 540 -17.86 -7.13 -17.55
CA GLY A 540 -19.31 -7.01 -17.81
C GLY A 540 -20.10 -5.79 -17.31
N VAL A 541 -19.62 -5.07 -16.30
CA VAL A 541 -20.39 -4.01 -15.61
C VAL A 541 -20.04 -2.61 -16.12
N ASP A 542 -18.76 -2.34 -16.40
CA ASP A 542 -18.26 -1.06 -16.93
C ASP A 542 -17.60 -1.19 -18.34
N ASP A 543 -17.26 -2.41 -18.78
CA ASP A 543 -16.88 -2.78 -20.15
C ASP A 543 -17.48 -4.15 -20.56
N PRO A 544 -18.76 -4.19 -20.98
CA PRO A 544 -19.46 -5.43 -21.27
C PRO A 544 -18.92 -6.27 -22.43
N GLU A 545 -17.94 -5.76 -23.19
CA GLU A 545 -17.31 -6.47 -24.32
C GLU A 545 -15.88 -6.93 -24.03
N GLY A 546 -15.28 -6.55 -22.88
CA GLY A 546 -13.96 -7.02 -22.43
C GLY A 546 -12.79 -6.54 -23.27
N VAL A 547 -12.89 -5.32 -23.81
CA VAL A 547 -11.92 -4.70 -24.71
C VAL A 547 -10.80 -4.01 -23.91
N LEU A 548 -11.07 -3.53 -22.70
CA LEU A 548 -10.12 -2.81 -21.85
C LEU A 548 -9.97 -3.45 -20.45
N ALA A 549 -8.77 -3.97 -20.17
CA ALA A 549 -8.36 -4.37 -18.83
C ALA A 549 -7.92 -3.14 -18.03
N LEU A 550 -8.72 -2.79 -17.03
CA LEU A 550 -8.31 -1.90 -15.95
C LEU A 550 -7.58 -2.71 -14.89
N LEU A 551 -6.36 -2.29 -14.59
CA LEU A 551 -5.48 -2.99 -13.67
C LEU A 551 -5.62 -2.40 -12.26
N PRO A 552 -6.08 -3.16 -11.25
CA PRO A 552 -6.01 -2.71 -9.87
C PRO A 552 -4.54 -2.60 -9.47
N GLY A 553 -4.11 -1.41 -9.04
CA GLY A 553 -2.74 -1.17 -8.63
C GLY A 553 -2.65 0.13 -7.85
N SER A 554 -1.57 0.27 -7.07
CA SER A 554 -1.29 1.55 -6.40
C SER A 554 -0.77 2.56 -7.42
N THR A 555 -1.32 3.77 -7.42
CA THR A 555 -0.82 4.91 -8.20
C THR A 555 0.39 5.59 -7.59
N MET A 556 0.91 5.07 -6.49
CA MET A 556 1.98 5.69 -5.74
C MET A 556 3.29 5.68 -6.55
N SER A 557 3.79 6.88 -6.86
CA SER A 557 5.15 7.07 -7.36
C SER A 557 6.16 6.70 -6.28
N VAL A 558 7.26 6.07 -6.67
CA VAL A 558 8.42 5.78 -5.79
C VAL A 558 9.03 7.08 -5.24
N PHE A 559 8.77 8.22 -5.88
CA PHE A 559 9.30 9.51 -5.49
C PHE A 559 8.70 10.01 -4.16
N ASN A 560 9.58 10.28 -3.19
CA ASN A 560 9.25 10.87 -1.89
C ASN A 560 8.15 10.13 -1.10
N LEU A 561 8.04 8.82 -1.30
CA LEU A 561 7.15 7.98 -0.54
C LEU A 561 7.32 8.20 0.97
N ALA A 562 8.56 8.30 1.44
CA ALA A 562 8.90 8.46 2.85
C ALA A 562 8.68 9.89 3.38
N GLY A 563 8.70 10.91 2.52
CA GLY A 563 8.67 12.33 2.91
C GLY A 563 7.29 12.88 3.28
N CYS A 564 6.28 12.02 3.34
CA CYS A 564 4.87 12.41 3.35
C CYS A 564 4.01 11.85 4.50
N PRO A 565 4.55 11.63 5.71
CA PRO A 565 3.84 10.92 6.78
C PRO A 565 2.48 11.52 7.11
N GLY A 566 1.46 10.67 7.24
CA GLY A 566 0.12 11.10 7.68
C GLY A 566 -0.71 11.89 6.68
N LEU A 567 -0.20 12.11 5.47
CA LEU A 567 -0.85 12.88 4.43
C LEU A 567 -1.23 11.99 3.23
N LEU A 568 -2.34 12.36 2.60
CA LEU A 568 -2.72 11.85 1.29
C LEU A 568 -1.75 12.40 0.23
N GLN A 569 -1.53 11.65 -0.85
CA GLN A 569 -0.51 12.02 -1.82
C GLN A 569 -0.79 13.39 -2.49
N ALA A 570 -2.07 13.71 -2.76
CA ALA A 570 -2.43 15.01 -3.33
C ALA A 570 -2.17 16.18 -2.36
N GLU A 571 -2.38 15.96 -1.05
CA GLU A 571 -2.14 16.97 -0.02
C GLU A 571 -0.64 17.29 0.08
N CYS A 572 0.21 16.27 0.04
CA CYS A 572 1.66 16.43 -0.01
C CYS A 572 2.11 17.36 -1.14
N ARG A 573 1.63 17.08 -2.35
CA ARG A 573 1.96 17.87 -3.54
C ARG A 573 1.59 19.34 -3.35
N LEU A 574 0.44 19.63 -2.75
CA LEU A 574 -0.05 21.01 -2.55
C LEU A 574 0.72 21.75 -1.46
N LEU A 575 1.17 21.03 -0.44
CA LEU A 575 2.02 21.56 0.62
C LEU A 575 3.50 21.65 0.20
N ALA A 576 3.85 21.17 -1.00
CA ALA A 576 5.22 20.98 -1.46
C ALA A 576 6.04 20.12 -0.47
N LEU A 577 5.38 19.15 0.17
CA LEU A 577 5.98 18.13 1.02
C LEU A 577 6.22 16.88 0.18
N GLY A 578 7.33 16.19 0.44
CA GLY A 578 7.72 15.04 -0.38
C GLY A 578 7.84 15.40 -1.86
N GLY A 579 8.44 16.55 -2.18
CA GLY A 579 8.81 16.95 -3.54
C GLY A 579 10.31 17.10 -3.68
N GLY A 580 11.10 16.34 -2.93
CA GLY A 580 12.57 16.36 -3.05
C GLY A 580 12.98 15.86 -4.42
N ASP A 581 13.99 16.45 -5.04
CA ASP A 581 14.36 16.24 -6.45
C ASP A 581 15.09 14.89 -6.72
N ALA A 582 15.00 13.92 -5.80
CA ALA A 582 15.84 12.73 -5.73
C ALA A 582 15.11 11.54 -5.09
N VAL A 583 15.55 10.31 -5.40
CA VAL A 583 15.10 9.08 -4.72
C VAL A 583 16.03 8.75 -3.55
N ALA A 584 15.48 8.54 -2.35
CA ALA A 584 16.25 8.14 -1.16
C ALA A 584 16.09 6.65 -0.84
N GLU A 585 17.02 6.09 -0.04
CA GLU A 585 16.92 4.71 0.49
C GLU A 585 15.61 4.48 1.25
N ASP A 586 15.19 5.47 2.03
CA ASP A 586 13.92 5.45 2.77
C ASP A 586 12.70 5.31 1.85
N ASP A 587 12.73 5.89 0.64
CA ASP A 587 11.65 5.75 -0.33
C ASP A 587 11.58 4.32 -0.87
N LEU A 588 12.75 3.71 -1.10
CA LEU A 588 12.84 2.32 -1.57
C LEU A 588 12.41 1.32 -0.50
N ALA A 589 12.71 1.58 0.77
CA ALA A 589 12.20 0.76 1.87
C ALA A 589 10.66 0.77 1.93
N VAL A 590 10.05 1.95 1.71
CA VAL A 590 8.59 2.06 1.59
C VAL A 590 8.07 1.38 0.32
N ALA A 591 8.74 1.52 -0.82
CA ALA A 591 8.35 0.84 -2.06
C ALA A 591 8.38 -0.69 -1.91
N ASP A 592 9.40 -1.22 -1.23
CA ASP A 592 9.56 -2.65 -0.92
C ASP A 592 8.47 -3.14 0.06
N LEU A 593 8.09 -2.33 1.06
CA LEU A 593 6.95 -2.62 1.93
C LEU A 593 5.63 -2.69 1.14
N LEU A 594 5.40 -1.75 0.23
CA LEU A 594 4.19 -1.75 -0.59
C LEU A 594 4.17 -2.94 -1.56
N LEU A 595 5.32 -3.33 -2.11
CA LEU A 595 5.45 -4.55 -2.91
C LEU A 595 5.13 -5.80 -2.10
N HIS A 596 5.65 -5.90 -0.86
CA HIS A 596 5.33 -7.00 0.05
C HIS A 596 3.82 -7.13 0.25
N ARG A 597 3.13 -6.01 0.54
CA ARG A 597 1.67 -5.99 0.72
C ARG A 597 0.93 -6.41 -0.55
N ALA A 598 1.34 -5.88 -1.70
CA ALA A 598 0.75 -6.25 -2.97
C ALA A 598 0.89 -7.76 -3.22
N ALA A 599 2.06 -8.33 -2.91
CA ALA A 599 2.29 -9.76 -3.00
C ALA A 599 1.46 -10.55 -1.96
N ALA A 600 1.31 -10.05 -0.73
CA ALA A 600 0.52 -10.70 0.32
C ALA A 600 -0.98 -10.73 0.00
N HIS A 601 -1.50 -9.71 -0.68
CA HIS A 601 -2.91 -9.58 -1.02
C HIS A 601 -3.28 -10.08 -2.42
N ARG A 602 -2.31 -10.55 -3.22
CA ARG A 602 -2.60 -11.07 -4.56
C ARG A 602 -3.55 -12.29 -4.50
N SER A 603 -4.44 -12.34 -5.47
CA SER A 603 -5.37 -13.44 -5.72
C SER A 603 -4.63 -14.71 -6.11
N GLU A 604 -5.07 -15.84 -5.54
CA GLU A 604 -4.60 -17.17 -5.93
C GLU A 604 -4.92 -17.50 -7.39
N SER A 605 -5.99 -16.91 -7.94
CA SER A 605 -6.39 -17.11 -9.35
C SER A 605 -5.45 -16.47 -10.36
N GLY A 606 -4.55 -15.59 -9.91
CA GLY A 606 -3.67 -14.80 -10.77
C GLY A 606 -4.32 -13.55 -11.36
N GLY A 607 -3.48 -12.80 -12.08
CA GLY A 607 -3.88 -11.60 -12.83
C GLY A 607 -3.60 -10.28 -12.11
N ASP A 608 -3.25 -10.29 -10.83
CA ASP A 608 -2.93 -9.06 -10.11
C ASP A 608 -1.59 -8.49 -10.57
N THR A 609 -1.58 -7.17 -10.61
CA THR A 609 -0.49 -6.38 -11.16
C THR A 609 -0.06 -5.33 -10.18
N TRP A 610 1.23 -5.02 -10.20
CA TRP A 610 1.83 -3.93 -9.47
C TRP A 610 2.78 -3.18 -10.38
N TYR A 611 2.98 -1.89 -10.15
CA TYR A 611 4.01 -1.17 -10.87
C TYR A 611 4.69 -0.13 -10.01
N PHE A 612 5.93 0.16 -10.38
CA PHE A 612 6.74 1.19 -9.74
C PHE A 612 6.72 2.42 -10.61
N HIS A 613 6.01 3.45 -10.20
CA HIS A 613 5.99 4.71 -10.94
C HIS A 613 7.23 5.55 -10.58
N LEU A 614 8.17 5.64 -11.51
CA LEU A 614 9.35 6.51 -11.42
C LEU A 614 9.05 7.91 -11.93
N PRO A 615 9.81 8.94 -11.51
CA PRO A 615 9.71 10.27 -12.08
C PRO A 615 9.80 10.28 -13.62
N ALA A 616 9.36 11.37 -14.22
CA ALA A 616 9.44 11.55 -15.66
C ALA A 616 10.91 11.56 -16.09
N ILE A 617 11.26 10.70 -17.06
CA ILE A 617 12.65 10.40 -17.42
C ILE A 617 13.36 11.59 -18.08
N GLU A 618 12.61 12.58 -18.56
CA GLU A 618 13.09 13.83 -19.12
C GLU A 618 13.18 14.98 -18.11
N GLU A 619 12.59 14.82 -16.92
CA GLU A 619 12.67 15.81 -15.83
C GLU A 619 13.89 15.57 -14.92
N PHE A 620 14.28 14.31 -14.70
CA PHE A 620 15.32 13.92 -13.73
C PHE A 620 16.44 13.16 -14.41
N ASP A 621 17.69 13.35 -13.98
CA ASP A 621 18.85 12.60 -14.52
C ASP A 621 19.35 11.62 -13.46
N TYR A 622 18.87 10.38 -13.51
CA TYR A 622 19.27 9.34 -12.56
C TYR A 622 20.75 8.98 -12.71
N THR A 623 21.33 9.29 -13.87
CA THR A 623 22.70 8.94 -14.23
C THR A 623 23.71 10.01 -13.84
N ASP A 624 23.25 11.18 -13.37
CA ASP A 624 24.16 12.24 -12.93
C ASP A 624 25.04 11.77 -11.77
N GLY A 625 26.33 12.09 -11.83
CA GLY A 625 27.32 11.63 -10.85
C GLY A 625 27.62 10.12 -10.86
N CYS A 626 26.97 9.32 -11.71
CA CYS A 626 27.20 7.89 -11.79
C CYS A 626 28.42 7.50 -12.63
N SER A 627 28.96 6.33 -12.30
CA SER A 627 29.93 5.56 -13.09
C SER A 627 29.26 4.29 -13.60
N HIS A 628 29.51 3.93 -14.85
CA HIS A 628 28.93 2.76 -15.51
C HIS A 628 30.05 1.76 -15.87
N ASP A 629 29.96 0.52 -15.38
CA ASP A 629 30.88 -0.59 -15.68
C ASP A 629 30.08 -1.85 -16.05
N GLY A 630 30.10 -2.24 -17.33
CA GLY A 630 29.23 -3.29 -17.85
C GLY A 630 27.79 -2.84 -17.90
N ASP A 631 26.94 -3.52 -17.13
CA ASP A 631 25.52 -3.24 -16.88
C ASP A 631 25.30 -2.75 -15.44
N ARG A 632 26.33 -2.22 -14.76
CA ARG A 632 26.25 -1.79 -13.35
C ARG A 632 26.50 -0.30 -13.17
N TRP A 633 25.57 0.37 -12.48
CA TRP A 633 25.63 1.78 -12.12
C TRP A 633 26.10 1.95 -10.67
N THR A 634 27.10 2.80 -10.43
CA THR A 634 27.67 3.04 -9.09
C THR A 634 28.14 4.48 -8.93
N GLY A 635 28.34 4.95 -7.70
CA GLY A 635 28.86 6.28 -7.43
C GLY A 635 28.30 6.84 -6.12
N GLU A 636 28.95 7.87 -5.58
CA GLU A 636 28.40 8.61 -4.44
C GLU A 636 27.23 9.47 -4.93
N GLY A 637 26.03 9.25 -4.39
CA GLY A 637 24.81 9.92 -4.84
C GLY A 637 24.25 9.41 -6.18
N CYS A 638 24.72 8.25 -6.67
CA CYS A 638 24.24 7.68 -7.93
C CYS A 638 22.84 7.05 -7.77
N GLU A 639 21.81 7.79 -8.16
CA GLU A 639 20.41 7.34 -8.08
C GLU A 639 20.11 6.14 -8.97
N ALA A 640 20.67 6.10 -10.18
CA ALA A 640 20.58 4.96 -11.08
C ALA A 640 21.09 3.67 -10.41
N GLY A 641 22.23 3.75 -9.70
CA GLY A 641 22.79 2.63 -8.96
C GLY A 641 21.94 2.21 -7.76
N LEU A 642 21.35 3.18 -7.05
CA LEU A 642 20.45 2.94 -5.94
C LEU A 642 19.16 2.22 -6.39
N LEU A 643 18.49 2.74 -7.43
CA LEU A 643 17.29 2.13 -8.01
C LEU A 643 17.58 0.75 -8.62
N GLN A 644 18.69 0.62 -9.35
CA GLN A 644 19.12 -0.66 -9.91
C GLN A 644 19.37 -1.70 -8.82
N GLY A 645 20.06 -1.32 -7.74
CA GLY A 645 20.34 -2.20 -6.61
C GLY A 645 19.07 -2.78 -5.99
N TRP A 646 18.05 -1.95 -5.81
CA TRP A 646 16.75 -2.41 -5.31
C TRP A 646 15.99 -3.30 -6.30
N LEU A 647 15.95 -2.96 -7.59
CA LEU A 647 15.31 -3.82 -8.60
C LEU A 647 16.00 -5.18 -8.73
N VAL A 648 17.32 -5.22 -8.57
CA VAL A 648 18.09 -6.46 -8.52
C VAL A 648 17.78 -7.26 -7.25
N ASP A 649 17.66 -6.62 -6.09
CA ASP A 649 17.21 -7.28 -4.87
C ASP A 649 15.80 -7.91 -5.02
N VAL A 650 14.85 -7.20 -5.66
CA VAL A 650 13.52 -7.75 -6.01
C VAL A 650 13.65 -8.95 -6.95
N GLN A 651 14.51 -8.87 -7.97
CA GLN A 651 14.78 -9.97 -8.89
C GLN A 651 15.28 -11.21 -8.15
N GLU A 652 16.31 -11.03 -7.31
CA GLU A 652 17.01 -12.11 -6.60
C GLU A 652 16.14 -12.80 -5.54
N ARG A 653 15.35 -12.03 -4.80
CA ARG A 653 14.52 -12.54 -3.71
C ARG A 653 13.16 -13.01 -4.19
N LEU A 654 12.42 -12.14 -4.87
CA LEU A 654 10.99 -12.34 -5.12
C LEU A 654 10.71 -12.96 -6.48
N VAL A 655 11.47 -12.59 -7.52
CA VAL A 655 11.26 -13.13 -8.86
C VAL A 655 11.81 -14.55 -8.97
N MET A 656 13.02 -14.80 -8.47
CA MET A 656 13.58 -16.16 -8.46
C MET A 656 12.77 -17.12 -7.58
N ALA A 657 12.10 -16.62 -6.53
CA ALA A 657 11.20 -17.42 -5.70
C ALA A 657 9.76 -17.54 -6.25
N GLU A 658 9.50 -17.06 -7.48
CA GLU A 658 8.19 -17.08 -8.14
C GLU A 658 7.08 -16.35 -7.36
N VAL A 659 7.44 -15.39 -6.49
CA VAL A 659 6.49 -14.53 -5.77
C VAL A 659 6.05 -13.37 -6.66
N VAL A 660 7.00 -12.82 -7.43
CA VAL A 660 6.80 -11.74 -8.40
C VAL A 660 7.24 -12.21 -9.79
N ALA A 661 6.64 -11.67 -10.85
CA ALA A 661 7.09 -11.89 -12.21
C ALA A 661 7.17 -10.55 -12.94
N TRP A 662 8.34 -10.22 -13.48
CA TRP A 662 8.46 -9.08 -14.39
C TRP A 662 7.64 -9.35 -15.65
N SER A 663 6.76 -8.43 -15.99
CA SER A 663 5.96 -8.52 -17.20
C SER A 663 5.75 -7.14 -17.82
N ALA A 664 5.65 -7.05 -19.13
CA ALA A 664 5.05 -5.86 -19.74
C ALA A 664 3.58 -5.70 -19.27
N PRO A 665 3.05 -4.46 -19.28
CA PRO A 665 1.63 -4.18 -19.02
C PRO A 665 0.68 -5.13 -19.74
#